data_AF-A0A075A040-F1
#
_entry.id   AF-A0A075A040-F1
#
_cell.length_a   1.000
_cell.length_b   1.000
_cell.length_c   1.000
_cell.angle_alpha   90.00
_cell.angle_beta   90.00
_cell.angle_gamma   90.00
#
_symmetry.space_group_name_H-M   'P 1'
#
loop_
_entity.id
_entity.type
_entity.pdbx_description
1 polymer ?
#
loop_
_entity_poly.entity_id
_entity_poly.type
_entity_poly.pdbx_seq_one_letter_code
_entity_poly.pdbx_strand_id
1 'polypeptide(L)'
;SLSICLEDRIKPFQQKINEFDAFVLRSNARQTDGPKSMTFVGNGHIGCSFEQEGLLVQHGGTMSKLLNIPVLISLDVHGYLSDASLVMDVRDGIMYKMNCFKHENELCVSSGTMVYAHRIYNSLLVQNFRVYNPLDDDATVKINKGNIHSWSGVRTLRTTNLKQQNLPGEEKPRTVSYQVLSILIEEPITEERSRGRSKETIVSHVTVVVLFEPVFPDMLTVHAGKTQSYSFITGVRSSTTPIPVTKADLTQAASDYGVIGRERKALESIVQSELAFALQYPEAELRTLHTTAWNRLWLSGITLSYSYAPNTLNGEEVNTTLYYLASHMPDYYSVSIDGNQTVMNAYLERANRRTTCSPPHNLLESTVHWQPVRSFSKMSNLISTWYSTLRLARCDAFFEDGAHGILQAALLHIGQFHLHEKYASCGLSAETLHRDILFRRVQLNQPGVYVNVEIRIVPGELSLSSPHLMVVELSTWRSDPPPPLSTVANSKTPNMLPMLSQPLDAALIAPIRPSADIQGNQRSDLLVWVEHEAQRIPVFVCPAGCQDMPVEVKKTRLMVPFLITIPFSVLMYFGTQDARTLMEYGQLFKYTDVHPGPNPDHDLITLHRHGHAFGGLPWLFWISLGLLITLFHLFFCKIIYNELVRDHSDDTENPSTYASHLRSPQALAARAYIKAQVASRRRSNRDWDTMP
;
A
#
# COMPACT_ATOMS: atom_id res chain seq x y z
N SER A 1 6.81 28.48 -17.32
CA SER A 1 7.92 28.03 -16.44
C SER A 1 7.94 26.51 -16.37
N LEU A 2 9.10 25.91 -16.07
CA LEU A 2 9.24 24.45 -15.92
C LEU A 2 8.35 23.89 -14.79
N SER A 3 8.20 24.62 -13.69
CA SER A 3 7.34 24.22 -12.57
C SER A 3 5.88 24.04 -12.97
N ILE A 4 5.31 24.98 -13.73
CA ILE A 4 3.92 24.92 -14.20
C ILE A 4 3.73 23.73 -15.16
N CYS A 5 4.71 23.49 -16.05
CA CYS A 5 4.68 22.35 -16.95
C CYS A 5 4.66 21.02 -16.18
N LEU A 6 5.51 20.89 -15.15
CA LEU A 6 5.55 19.69 -14.32
C LEU A 6 4.27 19.49 -13.51
N GLU A 7 3.75 20.55 -12.89
CA GLU A 7 2.48 20.48 -12.13
C GLU A 7 1.33 20.03 -13.03
N ASP A 8 1.24 20.54 -14.26
CA ASP A 8 0.25 20.09 -15.24
C ASP A 8 0.35 18.60 -15.56
N ARG A 9 1.57 18.06 -15.64
CA ARG A 9 1.82 16.63 -15.89
C ARG A 9 1.54 15.75 -14.66
N ILE A 10 1.56 16.31 -13.45
CA ILE A 10 1.25 15.61 -12.20
C ILE A 10 -0.25 15.59 -11.91
N LYS A 11 -1.03 16.57 -12.39
CA LYS A 11 -2.50 16.66 -12.17
C LYS A 11 -3.27 15.33 -12.34
N PRO A 12 -3.00 14.47 -13.34
CA PRO A 12 -3.71 13.20 -13.48
C PRO A 12 -3.56 12.25 -12.28
N PHE A 13 -2.51 12.40 -11.48
CA PHE A 13 -2.24 11.60 -10.29
C PHE A 13 -2.79 12.21 -9.00
N GLN A 14 -3.35 13.42 -9.03
CA GLN A 14 -3.74 14.14 -7.80
C GLN A 14 -4.74 13.36 -6.95
N GLN A 15 -5.71 12.69 -7.59
CA GLN A 15 -6.66 11.84 -6.86
C GLN A 15 -5.94 10.68 -6.16
N LYS A 16 -5.09 9.95 -6.89
CA LYS A 16 -4.31 8.83 -6.31
C LYS A 16 -3.39 9.28 -5.19
N ILE A 17 -2.80 10.47 -5.30
CA ILE A 17 -1.97 11.07 -4.25
C ILE A 17 -2.81 11.34 -2.99
N ASN A 18 -4.00 11.93 -3.15
CA ASN A 18 -4.91 12.19 -2.04
C ASN A 18 -5.43 10.90 -1.38
N GLU A 19 -5.51 9.81 -2.13
CA GLU A 19 -5.92 8.48 -1.67
C GLU A 19 -4.75 7.63 -1.13
N PHE A 20 -3.52 8.15 -1.13
CA PHE A 20 -2.29 7.43 -0.78
C PHE A 20 -1.99 6.21 -1.68
N ASP A 21 -2.55 6.20 -2.89
CA ASP A 21 -2.30 5.21 -3.95
C ASP A 21 -1.11 5.62 -4.84
N ALA A 22 -0.61 6.85 -4.70
CA ALA A 22 0.59 7.34 -5.37
C ALA A 22 1.35 8.39 -4.54
N PHE A 23 2.65 8.57 -4.79
CA PHE A 23 3.44 9.66 -4.22
C PHE A 23 4.37 10.28 -5.26
N VAL A 24 4.81 11.52 -4.99
CA VAL A 24 5.63 12.33 -5.92
C VAL A 24 6.94 12.79 -5.26
N LEU A 25 8.03 12.60 -6.00
CA LEU A 25 9.36 13.10 -5.68
C LEU A 25 9.76 14.15 -6.72
N ARG A 26 10.11 15.35 -6.27
CA ARG A 26 10.71 16.36 -7.16
C ARG A 26 12.22 16.11 -7.22
N SER A 27 12.78 16.01 -8.42
CA SER A 27 14.21 15.74 -8.63
C SER A 27 15.13 16.80 -7.98
N ASN A 28 14.60 18.01 -7.77
CA ASN A 28 15.32 19.16 -7.22
C ASN A 28 14.84 19.60 -5.82
N ALA A 29 14.04 18.78 -5.12
CA ALA A 29 13.61 19.12 -3.77
C ALA A 29 14.80 19.21 -2.81
N ARG A 30 14.99 20.38 -2.19
CA ARG A 30 15.89 20.52 -1.03
C ARG A 30 15.40 19.56 0.07
N GLN A 31 16.32 19.07 0.91
CA GLN A 31 16.11 18.13 2.04
C GLN A 31 14.99 18.47 3.04
N THR A 32 14.27 19.57 2.86
CA THR A 32 13.20 20.08 3.73
C THR A 32 11.82 19.48 3.48
N ASP A 33 11.62 18.69 2.41
CA ASP A 33 10.30 18.21 1.95
C ASP A 33 9.78 16.91 2.63
N GLY A 34 10.29 16.60 3.83
CA GLY A 34 9.93 15.39 4.56
C GLY A 34 10.54 14.10 3.98
N PRO A 35 10.45 12.97 4.70
CA PRO A 35 11.17 11.76 4.37
C PRO A 35 10.44 10.91 3.31
N LYS A 36 10.47 11.30 2.04
CA LYS A 36 9.79 10.54 0.98
C LYS A 36 10.58 9.30 0.55
N SER A 37 9.87 8.21 0.30
CA SER A 37 10.43 6.94 -0.19
C SER A 37 10.77 7.00 -1.68
N MET A 38 11.69 6.18 -2.17
CA MET A 38 12.14 6.13 -3.56
C MET A 38 11.10 5.45 -4.47
N THR A 39 11.04 5.86 -5.73
CA THR A 39 10.29 5.13 -6.75
C THR A 39 10.97 3.80 -7.04
N PHE A 40 10.17 2.74 -7.13
CA PHE A 40 10.65 1.40 -7.36
C PHE A 40 9.57 0.57 -8.04
N VAL A 41 9.96 -0.23 -9.02
CA VAL A 41 9.08 -1.25 -9.60
C VAL A 41 9.73 -2.61 -9.48
N GLY A 42 8.93 -3.62 -9.12
CA GLY A 42 9.38 -4.99 -9.05
C GLY A 42 8.24 -6.01 -9.08
N ASN A 43 8.57 -7.24 -9.47
CA ASN A 43 7.62 -8.35 -9.59
C ASN A 43 8.12 -9.62 -8.85
N GLY A 44 9.09 -9.47 -7.95
CA GLY A 44 9.76 -10.56 -7.24
C GLY A 44 10.82 -11.32 -8.02
N HIS A 45 10.90 -11.11 -9.34
CA HIS A 45 11.98 -11.65 -10.17
C HIS A 45 12.99 -10.59 -10.58
N ILE A 46 12.50 -9.42 -10.96
CA ILE A 46 13.29 -8.27 -11.35
C ILE A 46 12.72 -6.98 -10.76
N GLY A 47 13.59 -6.00 -10.55
CA GLY A 47 13.17 -4.68 -10.12
C GLY A 47 14.24 -3.61 -10.26
N CYS A 48 13.80 -2.36 -10.39
CA CYS A 48 14.67 -1.21 -10.62
C CYS A 48 14.00 0.09 -10.15
N SER A 49 14.77 1.18 -10.18
CA SER A 49 14.37 2.51 -9.70
C SER A 49 14.95 3.59 -10.62
N PHE A 50 14.33 4.78 -10.65
CA PHE A 50 14.88 5.94 -11.35
C PHE A 50 16.02 6.61 -10.59
N GLU A 51 16.02 6.54 -9.27
CA GLU A 51 16.96 7.27 -8.39
C GLU A 51 18.29 6.56 -8.20
N GLN A 52 18.30 5.23 -8.29
CA GLN A 52 19.50 4.42 -8.11
C GLN A 52 19.66 3.45 -9.28
N GLU A 53 20.78 3.59 -10.00
CA GLU A 53 21.13 2.66 -11.06
C GLU A 53 21.36 1.25 -10.53
N GLY A 54 20.84 0.27 -11.26
CA GLY A 54 21.00 -1.14 -10.96
C GLY A 54 19.73 -1.94 -11.24
N LEU A 55 19.91 -3.25 -11.32
CA LEU A 55 18.84 -4.23 -11.47
C LEU A 55 18.89 -5.16 -10.26
N LEU A 56 17.81 -5.19 -9.48
CA LEU A 56 17.58 -6.26 -8.53
C LEU A 56 17.08 -7.50 -9.27
N VAL A 57 17.65 -8.66 -8.97
CA VAL A 57 17.23 -9.96 -9.52
C VAL A 57 16.91 -10.95 -8.41
N GLN A 58 16.10 -11.96 -8.74
CA GLN A 58 15.79 -13.04 -7.82
C GLN A 58 17.05 -13.82 -7.46
N HIS A 59 17.21 -14.06 -6.16
CA HIS A 59 18.25 -14.88 -5.60
C HIS A 59 17.74 -15.49 -4.30
N GLY A 60 17.73 -16.83 -4.20
CA GLY A 60 17.24 -17.54 -3.00
C GLY A 60 15.74 -17.36 -2.76
N GLY A 61 14.93 -17.37 -3.83
CA GLY A 61 13.46 -17.26 -3.74
C GLY A 61 12.90 -15.85 -3.58
N THR A 62 13.72 -14.86 -3.26
CA THR A 62 13.31 -13.45 -3.12
C THR A 62 14.16 -12.54 -4.01
N MET A 63 13.66 -11.36 -4.34
CA MET A 63 14.44 -10.37 -5.10
C MET A 63 15.44 -9.67 -4.19
N SER A 64 16.66 -10.21 -4.11
CA SER A 64 17.63 -9.79 -3.08
C SER A 64 19.01 -9.40 -3.63
N LYS A 65 19.34 -9.76 -4.88
CA LYS A 65 20.67 -9.51 -5.46
C LYS A 65 20.66 -8.26 -6.34
N LEU A 66 21.47 -7.27 -5.99
CA LEU A 66 21.69 -6.07 -6.81
C LEU A 66 22.81 -6.30 -7.83
N LEU A 67 22.50 -6.01 -9.09
CA LEU A 67 23.44 -5.97 -10.20
C LEU A 67 23.62 -4.51 -10.61
N ASN A 68 24.86 -4.04 -10.63
CA ASN A 68 25.19 -2.68 -11.07
C ASN A 68 25.19 -2.59 -12.61
N ILE A 69 24.04 -2.86 -13.22
CA ILE A 69 23.81 -2.78 -14.66
C ILE A 69 22.72 -1.75 -14.98
N PRO A 70 22.93 -0.87 -15.99
CA PRO A 70 21.95 0.13 -16.38
C PRO A 70 20.87 -0.49 -17.27
N VAL A 71 19.70 -0.79 -16.69
CA VAL A 71 18.55 -1.36 -17.43
C VAL A 71 17.56 -0.32 -17.95
N LEU A 72 17.58 0.88 -17.37
CA LEU A 72 16.69 1.96 -17.77
C LEU A 72 17.26 2.76 -18.94
N ILE A 73 16.39 3.10 -19.88
CA ILE A 73 16.67 4.03 -20.97
C ILE A 73 16.25 5.42 -20.49
N SER A 74 17.06 6.44 -20.80
CA SER A 74 16.74 7.83 -20.50
C SER A 74 16.64 8.63 -21.79
N LEU A 75 15.70 9.59 -21.82
CA LEU A 75 15.55 10.52 -22.93
C LEU A 75 16.05 11.89 -22.51
N ASP A 76 16.78 12.52 -23.41
CA ASP A 76 17.21 13.91 -23.29
C ASP A 76 16.84 14.65 -24.57
N VAL A 77 16.27 15.85 -24.43
CA VAL A 77 15.97 16.72 -25.58
C VAL A 77 17.09 17.75 -25.64
N HIS A 78 17.98 17.57 -26.60
CA HIS A 78 19.25 18.29 -26.64
C HIS A 78 19.04 19.81 -26.73
N GLY A 79 19.73 20.57 -25.88
CA GLY A 79 19.85 22.03 -26.00
C GLY A 79 18.93 22.83 -25.07
N TYR A 80 18.09 22.17 -24.28
CA TYR A 80 17.11 22.83 -23.41
C TYR A 80 17.38 22.62 -21.93
N LEU A 81 17.04 23.63 -21.11
CA LEU A 81 16.99 23.49 -19.66
C LEU A 81 15.83 22.54 -19.30
N SER A 82 16.11 21.56 -18.45
CA SER A 82 15.12 20.56 -18.05
C SER A 82 14.91 20.49 -16.54
N ASP A 83 13.70 20.09 -16.16
CA ASP A 83 13.36 19.72 -14.79
C ASP A 83 12.47 18.47 -14.81
N ALA A 84 12.49 17.70 -13.73
CA ALA A 84 11.86 16.39 -13.65
C ALA A 84 11.14 16.15 -12.32
N SER A 85 10.03 15.42 -12.40
CA SER A 85 9.32 14.87 -11.24
C SER A 85 9.10 13.38 -11.44
N LEU A 86 9.33 12.62 -10.37
CA LEU A 86 9.09 11.18 -10.33
C LEU A 86 7.77 10.92 -9.61
N VAL A 87 6.97 10.01 -10.14
CA VAL A 87 5.72 9.56 -9.54
C VAL A 87 5.79 8.06 -9.35
N MET A 88 5.45 7.60 -8.16
CA MET A 88 5.25 6.18 -7.88
C MET A 88 3.77 5.92 -7.71
N ASP A 89 3.18 5.09 -8.56
CA ASP A 89 1.80 4.61 -8.45
C ASP A 89 1.82 3.23 -7.79
N VAL A 90 1.68 3.19 -6.47
CA VAL A 90 1.80 1.95 -5.68
C VAL A 90 0.64 1.00 -5.97
N ARG A 91 -0.53 1.55 -6.33
CA ARG A 91 -1.69 0.75 -6.68
C ARG A 91 -1.52 0.00 -7.99
N ASP A 92 -1.05 0.68 -9.03
CA ASP A 92 -0.85 0.05 -10.34
C ASP A 92 0.53 -0.62 -10.48
N GLY A 93 1.47 -0.32 -9.57
CA GLY A 93 2.83 -0.83 -9.58
C GLY A 93 3.69 -0.27 -10.71
N ILE A 94 3.44 0.98 -11.07
CA ILE A 94 4.08 1.68 -12.19
C ILE A 94 4.79 2.92 -11.65
N MET A 95 6.02 3.15 -12.10
CA MET A 95 6.72 4.40 -11.83
C MET A 95 6.77 5.27 -13.09
N TYR A 96 6.69 6.57 -12.89
CA TYR A 96 6.71 7.56 -13.95
C TYR A 96 7.79 8.61 -13.71
N LYS A 97 8.42 9.07 -14.79
CA LYS A 97 9.31 10.23 -14.80
C LYS A 97 8.77 11.24 -15.79
N MET A 98 8.30 12.37 -15.28
CA MET A 98 7.79 13.49 -16.04
C MET A 98 8.91 14.52 -16.20
N ASN A 99 9.34 14.78 -17.41
CA ASN A 99 10.32 15.83 -17.72
C ASN A 99 9.66 16.94 -18.53
N CYS A 100 10.08 18.17 -18.26
CA CYS A 100 9.78 19.33 -19.08
C CYS A 100 11.10 19.97 -19.52
N PHE A 101 11.17 20.38 -20.79
CA PHE A 101 12.33 20.97 -21.44
C PHE A 101 11.93 22.36 -21.95
N LYS A 102 12.52 23.41 -21.40
CA LYS A 102 12.18 24.80 -21.72
C LYS A 102 12.87 25.26 -23.00
N HIS A 103 12.08 25.62 -24.01
CA HIS A 103 12.54 26.29 -25.23
C HIS A 103 12.75 27.80 -25.01
N GLU A 104 13.52 28.44 -25.89
CA GLU A 104 13.71 29.90 -25.93
C GLU A 104 12.39 30.69 -26.06
N ASN A 105 11.35 30.07 -26.65
CA ASN A 105 10.04 30.68 -26.91
C ASN A 105 9.08 30.53 -25.71
N GLU A 106 9.59 30.19 -24.52
CA GLU A 106 8.85 29.85 -23.30
C GLU A 106 7.92 28.61 -23.38
N LEU A 107 7.71 28.05 -24.57
CA LEU A 107 7.05 26.75 -24.76
C LEU A 107 7.93 25.61 -24.22
N CYS A 108 7.29 24.55 -23.71
CA CYS A 108 7.99 23.41 -23.13
C CYS A 108 7.69 22.13 -23.91
N VAL A 109 8.73 21.50 -24.46
CA VAL A 109 8.65 20.10 -24.87
C VAL A 109 8.52 19.26 -23.59
N SER A 110 7.59 18.32 -23.55
CA SER A 110 7.39 17.48 -22.37
C SER A 110 7.52 16.01 -22.71
N SER A 111 8.20 15.24 -21.87
CA SER A 111 8.30 13.79 -22.00
C SER A 111 7.80 13.08 -20.74
N GLY A 112 6.98 12.06 -20.90
CA GLY A 112 6.63 11.11 -19.85
C GLY A 112 7.31 9.77 -20.12
N THR A 113 8.11 9.30 -19.18
CA THR A 113 8.59 7.92 -19.13
C THR A 113 7.74 7.15 -18.14
N MET A 114 7.27 5.98 -18.53
CA MET A 114 6.53 5.05 -17.68
C MET A 114 7.29 3.73 -17.65
N VAL A 115 7.49 3.15 -16.48
CA VAL A 115 8.23 1.89 -16.30
C VAL A 115 7.48 0.96 -15.37
N TYR A 116 7.42 -0.31 -15.74
CA TYR A 116 6.88 -1.35 -14.86
C TYR A 116 7.55 -2.71 -15.11
N ALA A 117 7.77 -3.46 -14.03
CA ALA A 117 8.14 -4.87 -14.08
C ALA A 117 6.85 -5.69 -14.19
N HIS A 118 6.63 -6.35 -15.32
CA HIS A 118 5.35 -7.00 -15.60
C HIS A 118 5.08 -8.11 -14.58
N ARG A 119 3.85 -8.15 -14.04
CA ARG A 119 3.49 -8.99 -12.87
C ARG A 119 3.18 -10.44 -13.26
N ILE A 120 2.61 -10.64 -14.46
CA ILE A 120 2.28 -11.95 -15.05
C ILE A 120 3.41 -12.52 -15.91
N TYR A 121 3.97 -11.71 -16.83
CA TYR A 121 5.16 -12.06 -17.63
C TYR A 121 6.42 -11.64 -16.89
N ASN A 122 6.87 -12.52 -16.01
CA ASN A 122 7.79 -12.17 -14.93
C ASN A 122 9.19 -11.79 -15.40
N SER A 123 9.52 -12.05 -16.67
CA SER A 123 10.80 -11.68 -17.26
C SER A 123 10.79 -10.29 -17.87
N LEU A 124 9.64 -9.62 -17.99
CA LEU A 124 9.53 -8.39 -18.79
C LEU A 124 9.61 -7.13 -17.95
N LEU A 125 10.55 -6.25 -18.29
CA LEU A 125 10.61 -4.86 -17.86
C LEU A 125 10.19 -3.98 -19.04
N VAL A 126 9.06 -3.31 -18.92
CA VAL A 126 8.49 -2.47 -19.98
C VAL A 126 8.74 -1.00 -19.69
N GLN A 127 9.21 -0.26 -20.70
CA GLN A 127 9.40 1.18 -20.66
C GLN A 127 8.67 1.82 -21.82
N ASN A 128 7.70 2.69 -21.52
CA ASN A 128 7.01 3.49 -22.51
C ASN A 128 7.44 4.94 -22.37
N PHE A 129 7.78 5.56 -23.50
CA PHE A 129 8.10 6.97 -23.58
C PHE A 129 7.05 7.67 -24.42
N ARG A 130 6.56 8.81 -23.95
CA ARG A 130 5.64 9.68 -24.67
C ARG A 130 6.21 11.09 -24.70
N VAL A 131 6.55 11.58 -25.88
CA VAL A 131 7.11 12.91 -26.08
C VAL A 131 6.08 13.78 -26.79
N TYR A 132 5.80 14.95 -26.24
CA TYR A 132 4.93 15.95 -26.84
C TYR A 132 5.76 17.18 -27.21
N ASN A 133 5.77 17.49 -28.51
CA ASN A 133 6.41 18.65 -29.07
C ASN A 133 5.34 19.71 -29.44
N PRO A 134 5.18 20.78 -28.64
CA PRO A 134 4.26 21.88 -28.96
C PRO A 134 4.90 22.94 -29.88
N LEU A 135 6.16 22.79 -30.28
CA LEU A 135 6.87 23.76 -31.11
C LEU A 135 6.42 23.67 -32.57
N ASP A 136 6.72 24.73 -33.32
CA ASP A 136 6.50 24.81 -34.77
C ASP A 136 7.61 24.07 -35.57
N ASP A 137 8.71 23.71 -34.92
CA ASP A 137 9.84 22.98 -35.48
C ASP A 137 9.96 21.55 -34.91
N ASP A 138 10.67 20.68 -35.64
CA ASP A 138 10.94 19.31 -35.23
C ASP A 138 11.92 19.25 -34.04
N ALA A 139 11.60 18.44 -33.04
CA ALA A 139 12.45 18.23 -31.86
C ALA A 139 13.27 16.94 -32.00
N THR A 140 14.59 17.02 -31.75
CA THR A 140 15.46 15.85 -31.69
C THR A 140 15.59 15.34 -30.24
N VAL A 141 15.21 14.08 -30.04
CA VAL A 141 15.28 13.38 -28.76
C VAL A 141 16.45 12.41 -28.81
N LYS A 142 17.43 12.62 -27.94
CA LYS A 142 18.56 11.71 -27.76
C LYS A 142 18.16 10.59 -26.81
N ILE A 143 18.42 9.34 -27.21
CA ILE A 143 18.27 8.19 -26.36
C ILE A 143 19.62 7.88 -25.70
N ASN A 144 19.65 7.90 -24.37
CA ASN A 144 20.83 7.58 -23.59
C ASN A 144 20.60 6.28 -22.81
N LYS A 145 21.55 5.35 -22.94
CA LYS A 145 21.61 4.12 -22.14
C LYS A 145 23.06 3.84 -21.72
N GLY A 146 23.24 3.38 -20.49
CA GLY A 146 24.57 3.02 -20.00
C GLY A 146 25.13 1.78 -20.71
N ASN A 147 26.46 1.69 -20.79
CA ASN A 147 27.14 0.60 -21.49
C ASN A 147 27.13 -0.68 -20.65
N ILE A 148 26.39 -1.69 -21.11
CA ILE A 148 26.32 -2.98 -20.42
C ILE A 148 27.46 -3.93 -20.78
N HIS A 149 28.12 -3.72 -21.93
CA HIS A 149 29.16 -4.61 -22.45
C HIS A 149 30.45 -4.57 -21.62
N SER A 150 30.69 -3.48 -20.89
CA SER A 150 31.87 -3.33 -20.02
C SER A 150 31.75 -4.07 -18.70
N TRP A 151 30.65 -4.78 -18.44
CA TRP A 151 30.44 -5.47 -17.17
C TRP A 151 31.17 -6.83 -17.13
N SER A 152 31.98 -7.06 -16.10
CA SER A 152 32.98 -8.14 -16.05
C SER A 152 32.42 -9.57 -16.00
N GLY A 153 31.16 -9.75 -15.61
CA GLY A 153 30.52 -11.06 -15.56
C GLY A 153 29.78 -11.45 -16.86
N VAL A 154 29.80 -10.62 -17.91
CA VAL A 154 29.27 -11.01 -19.23
C VAL A 154 30.13 -12.14 -19.79
N ARG A 155 29.50 -13.26 -20.19
CA ARG A 155 30.18 -14.43 -20.77
C ARG A 155 29.86 -14.62 -22.24
N THR A 156 28.62 -14.37 -22.64
CA THR A 156 28.19 -14.46 -24.03
C THR A 156 27.41 -13.20 -24.42
N LEU A 157 27.61 -12.76 -25.65
CA LEU A 157 26.90 -11.66 -26.29
C LEU A 157 26.53 -12.11 -27.71
N ARG A 158 25.25 -12.05 -28.05
CA ARG A 158 24.75 -12.37 -29.39
C ARG A 158 23.62 -11.42 -29.77
N THR A 159 23.32 -11.33 -31.05
CA THR A 159 22.15 -10.59 -31.55
C THR A 159 21.09 -11.58 -32.02
N THR A 160 19.84 -11.34 -31.69
CA THR A 160 18.68 -12.08 -32.19
C THR A 160 17.64 -11.12 -32.74
N ASN A 161 16.78 -11.61 -33.63
CA ASN A 161 15.72 -10.83 -34.25
C ASN A 161 14.37 -11.47 -33.94
N LEU A 162 13.44 -10.66 -33.43
CA LEU A 162 12.08 -11.07 -33.15
C LEU A 162 11.11 -10.32 -34.08
N LYS A 163 9.94 -10.91 -34.29
CA LYS A 163 8.85 -10.31 -35.06
C LYS A 163 7.92 -9.58 -34.11
N GLN A 164 7.67 -8.31 -34.38
CA GLN A 164 6.67 -7.48 -33.72
C GLN A 164 5.46 -7.35 -34.64
N GLN A 165 4.27 -7.63 -34.10
CA GLN A 165 3.00 -7.55 -34.81
C GLN A 165 2.12 -6.43 -34.22
N ASN A 166 1.22 -5.89 -35.04
CA ASN A 166 0.05 -5.13 -34.59
C ASN A 166 0.35 -3.90 -33.72
N LEU A 167 1.23 -3.00 -34.18
CA LEU A 167 1.15 -1.61 -33.71
C LEU A 167 -0.07 -0.92 -34.37
N PRO A 168 -0.78 -0.02 -33.68
CA PRO A 168 -1.93 0.68 -34.25
C PRO A 168 -1.54 1.41 -35.56
N GLY A 169 -2.08 0.96 -36.69
CA GLY A 169 -1.82 1.55 -38.02
C GLY A 169 -0.75 0.89 -38.88
N GLU A 170 -0.10 -0.20 -38.43
CA GLU A 170 0.88 -0.94 -39.24
C GLU A 170 0.29 -2.25 -39.80
N GLU A 171 0.21 -2.37 -41.14
CA GLU A 171 -0.29 -3.57 -41.83
C GLU A 171 0.74 -4.72 -41.90
N LYS A 172 2.03 -4.45 -41.65
CA LYS A 172 3.11 -5.44 -41.79
C LYS A 172 3.89 -5.61 -40.49
N PRO A 173 4.25 -6.86 -40.14
CA PRO A 173 5.08 -7.12 -38.96
C PRO A 173 6.48 -6.53 -39.12
N ARG A 174 6.90 -5.74 -38.14
CA ARG A 174 8.25 -5.18 -38.05
C ARG A 174 9.20 -6.20 -37.43
N THR A 175 10.47 -6.18 -37.84
CA THR A 175 11.52 -6.93 -37.15
C THR A 175 12.20 -6.02 -36.14
N VAL A 176 12.30 -6.48 -34.90
CA VAL A 176 13.02 -5.83 -33.80
C VAL A 176 14.22 -6.66 -33.41
N SER A 177 15.36 -6.00 -33.24
CA SER A 177 16.63 -6.64 -32.89
C SER A 177 16.89 -6.54 -31.40
N TYR A 178 17.45 -7.60 -30.84
CA TYR A 178 17.78 -7.73 -29.44
C TYR A 178 19.23 -8.19 -29.27
N GLN A 179 19.95 -7.58 -28.33
CA GLN A 179 21.19 -8.12 -27.81
C GLN A 179 20.88 -9.06 -26.65
N VAL A 180 21.36 -10.30 -26.72
CA VAL A 180 21.19 -11.31 -25.69
C VAL A 180 22.51 -11.50 -24.97
N LEU A 181 22.51 -11.20 -23.68
CA LEU A 181 23.65 -11.31 -22.79
C LEU A 181 23.44 -12.43 -21.78
N SER A 182 24.49 -13.21 -21.52
CA SER A 182 24.55 -14.10 -20.37
C SER A 182 25.55 -13.57 -19.37
N ILE A 183 25.09 -13.39 -18.13
CA ILE A 183 25.83 -12.88 -16.99
C ILE A 183 25.98 -14.02 -15.98
N LEU A 184 27.21 -14.23 -15.50
CA LEU A 184 27.48 -15.14 -14.39
C LEU A 184 27.87 -14.36 -13.14
N ILE A 185 27.21 -14.70 -12.05
CA ILE A 185 27.51 -14.18 -10.71
C ILE A 185 28.10 -15.34 -9.92
N GLU A 186 29.40 -15.24 -9.61
CA GLU A 186 30.14 -16.28 -8.90
C GLU A 186 30.19 -15.94 -7.40
N GLU A 187 29.80 -16.91 -6.57
CA GLU A 187 29.85 -16.85 -5.11
C GLU A 187 30.77 -17.97 -4.61
N PRO A 188 32.07 -17.65 -4.42
CA PRO A 188 33.07 -18.66 -4.07
C PRO A 188 32.78 -19.24 -2.69
N ILE A 189 32.95 -20.56 -2.55
CA ILE A 189 32.77 -21.24 -1.26
C ILE A 189 34.00 -20.97 -0.40
N THR A 190 33.83 -20.32 0.75
CA THR A 190 34.89 -20.21 1.77
C THR A 190 35.15 -21.58 2.39
N GLU A 191 36.41 -22.02 2.37
CA GLU A 191 36.88 -23.34 2.80
C GLU A 191 36.65 -23.62 4.31
N GLU A 192 35.45 -24.05 4.72
CA GLU A 192 35.27 -24.60 6.09
C GLU A 192 34.48 -25.92 6.19
N ARG A 193 33.99 -26.50 5.09
CA ARG A 193 33.27 -27.80 5.14
C ARG A 193 33.61 -28.75 4.00
N SER A 194 34.87 -29.16 3.93
CA SER A 194 35.28 -30.24 3.01
C SER A 194 36.21 -31.25 3.70
N ARG A 195 35.78 -31.84 4.82
CA ARG A 195 36.25 -33.17 5.24
C ARG A 195 35.23 -34.21 4.79
N GLY A 196 35.20 -34.49 3.50
CA GLY A 196 34.33 -35.46 2.88
C GLY A 196 34.91 -35.94 1.56
N ARG A 197 35.08 -37.26 1.44
CA ARG A 197 35.80 -37.98 0.39
C ARG A 197 34.93 -38.11 -0.88
N SER A 198 34.78 -37.05 -1.68
CA SER A 198 34.24 -37.14 -3.05
C SER A 198 35.17 -36.45 -4.06
N LYS A 199 35.25 -37.00 -5.29
CA LYS A 199 36.23 -36.66 -6.34
C LYS A 199 35.91 -35.42 -7.17
N GLU A 200 34.80 -34.73 -6.91
CA GLU A 200 34.46 -33.46 -7.57
C GLU A 200 34.21 -32.40 -6.51
N THR A 201 35.25 -31.59 -6.26
CA THR A 201 35.17 -30.50 -5.30
C THR A 201 34.38 -29.36 -5.93
N ILE A 202 33.20 -29.08 -5.39
CA ILE A 202 32.43 -27.87 -5.72
C ILE A 202 33.28 -26.67 -5.30
N VAL A 203 33.51 -25.73 -6.22
CA VAL A 203 34.40 -24.58 -6.00
C VAL A 203 33.63 -23.26 -5.82
N SER A 204 32.41 -23.18 -6.35
CA SER A 204 31.59 -21.97 -6.30
C SER A 204 30.10 -22.32 -6.40
N HIS A 205 29.26 -21.41 -5.93
CA HIS A 205 27.87 -21.33 -6.40
C HIS A 205 27.78 -20.26 -7.49
N VAL A 206 26.97 -20.50 -8.52
CA VAL A 206 26.80 -19.58 -9.65
C VAL A 206 25.33 -19.26 -9.85
N THR A 207 25.01 -17.97 -9.97
CA THR A 207 23.72 -17.51 -10.47
C THR A 207 23.88 -17.11 -11.93
N VAL A 208 23.07 -17.70 -12.81
CA VAL A 208 23.04 -17.35 -14.23
C VAL A 208 21.95 -16.30 -14.44
N VAL A 209 22.27 -15.23 -15.14
CA VAL A 209 21.31 -14.17 -15.51
C VAL A 209 21.34 -14.00 -17.02
N VAL A 210 20.17 -14.04 -17.63
CA VAL A 210 19.98 -13.82 -19.06
C VAL A 210 19.25 -12.49 -19.26
N LEU A 211 19.77 -11.67 -20.16
CA LEU A 211 19.24 -10.35 -20.47
C LEU A 211 19.05 -10.20 -21.98
N PHE A 212 17.85 -9.80 -22.38
CA PHE A 212 17.45 -9.44 -23.74
C PHE A 212 17.22 -7.94 -23.77
N GLU A 213 18.17 -7.25 -24.39
CA GLU A 213 18.19 -5.80 -24.49
C GLU A 213 17.74 -5.35 -25.88
N PRO A 214 16.72 -4.50 -26.00
CA PRO A 214 16.28 -4.01 -27.30
C PRO A 214 17.33 -3.09 -27.93
N VAL A 215 17.55 -3.24 -29.24
CA VAL A 215 18.39 -2.33 -30.03
C VAL A 215 17.54 -1.15 -30.50
N PHE A 216 18.02 0.08 -30.27
CA PHE A 216 17.31 1.31 -30.58
C PHE A 216 18.23 2.33 -31.27
N PRO A 217 17.69 3.30 -32.02
CA PRO A 217 18.49 4.36 -32.63
C PRO A 217 18.98 5.36 -31.57
N ASP A 218 20.12 6.01 -31.82
CA ASP A 218 20.69 7.00 -30.89
C ASP A 218 19.83 8.27 -30.77
N MET A 219 19.10 8.60 -31.83
CA MET A 219 18.25 9.79 -31.91
C MET A 219 16.90 9.47 -32.54
N LEU A 220 15.87 10.18 -32.08
CA LEU A 220 14.51 10.13 -32.57
C LEU A 220 14.03 11.55 -32.89
N THR A 221 13.26 11.70 -33.96
CA THR A 221 12.67 13.00 -34.33
C THR A 221 11.19 13.00 -33.97
N VAL A 222 10.74 14.06 -33.28
CA VAL A 222 9.33 14.29 -32.95
C VAL A 222 8.87 15.54 -33.67
N HIS A 223 7.96 15.36 -34.64
CA HIS A 223 7.52 16.43 -35.50
C HIS A 223 6.79 17.56 -34.76
N ALA A 224 6.82 18.76 -35.34
CA ALA A 224 6.10 19.93 -34.86
C ALA A 224 4.62 19.65 -34.55
N GLY A 225 4.15 20.12 -33.39
CA GLY A 225 2.78 19.92 -32.91
C GLY A 225 2.35 18.46 -32.68
N LYS A 226 3.25 17.48 -32.75
CA LYS A 226 2.92 16.04 -32.61
C LYS A 226 3.25 15.49 -31.24
N THR A 227 2.56 14.41 -30.91
CA THR A 227 2.89 13.52 -29.80
C THR A 227 3.33 12.18 -30.37
N GLN A 228 4.48 11.68 -29.94
CA GLN A 228 5.00 10.39 -30.37
C GLN A 228 5.26 9.49 -29.17
N SER A 229 4.93 8.21 -29.31
CA SER A 229 5.16 7.18 -28.29
C SER A 229 6.13 6.11 -28.78
N TYR A 230 6.99 5.64 -27.88
CA TYR A 230 7.95 4.57 -28.11
C TYR A 230 7.86 3.56 -26.96
N SER A 231 7.86 2.27 -27.27
CA SER A 231 7.81 1.20 -26.27
C SER A 231 9.04 0.32 -26.40
N PHE A 232 9.75 0.10 -25.30
CA PHE A 232 10.90 -0.79 -25.20
C PHE A 232 10.63 -1.84 -24.14
N ILE A 233 10.83 -3.10 -24.51
CA ILE A 233 10.63 -4.24 -23.62
C ILE A 233 11.99 -4.91 -23.45
N THR A 234 12.51 -4.89 -22.22
CA THR A 234 13.73 -5.59 -21.81
C THR A 234 13.32 -6.91 -21.16
N GLY A 235 13.91 -8.02 -21.60
CA GLY A 235 13.67 -9.33 -21.00
C GLY A 235 14.80 -9.72 -20.05
N VAL A 236 14.51 -10.14 -18.82
CA VAL A 236 15.52 -10.55 -17.85
C VAL A 236 15.04 -11.75 -17.05
N ARG A 237 15.90 -12.76 -16.88
CA ARG A 237 15.63 -13.88 -15.98
C ARG A 237 16.91 -14.34 -15.30
N SER A 238 16.81 -14.68 -14.01
CA SER A 238 17.89 -15.31 -13.26
C SER A 238 17.52 -16.74 -12.85
N SER A 239 18.55 -17.55 -12.60
CA SER A 239 18.38 -18.86 -11.95
C SER A 239 17.77 -18.66 -10.56
N THR A 240 16.74 -19.43 -10.22
CA THR A 240 16.01 -19.31 -8.95
C THR A 240 16.85 -19.69 -7.74
N THR A 241 17.68 -20.73 -7.89
CA THR A 241 18.64 -21.19 -6.87
C THR A 241 20.06 -21.15 -7.43
N PRO A 242 21.05 -20.72 -6.62
CA PRO A 242 22.45 -20.80 -7.03
C PRO A 242 22.87 -22.23 -7.37
N ILE A 243 23.56 -22.40 -8.49
CA ILE A 243 23.99 -23.70 -9.00
C ILE A 243 25.37 -24.03 -8.41
N PRO A 244 25.55 -25.15 -7.70
CA PRO A 244 26.88 -25.59 -7.29
C PRO A 244 27.67 -26.05 -8.52
N VAL A 245 28.88 -25.52 -8.69
CA VAL A 245 29.72 -25.78 -9.88
C VAL A 245 31.13 -26.22 -9.52
N THR A 246 31.69 -27.09 -10.36
CA THR A 246 33.11 -27.49 -10.32
C THR A 246 33.98 -26.55 -11.13
N LYS A 247 35.30 -26.68 -11.01
CA LYS A 247 36.25 -25.92 -11.85
C LYS A 247 36.08 -26.22 -13.35
N ALA A 248 35.69 -27.45 -13.70
CA ALA A 248 35.44 -27.84 -15.09
C ALA A 248 34.16 -27.20 -15.65
N ASP A 249 33.12 -27.02 -14.82
CA ASP A 249 31.90 -26.33 -15.23
C ASP A 249 32.18 -24.85 -15.53
N LEU A 250 33.00 -24.19 -14.70
CA LEU A 250 33.38 -22.79 -14.91
C LEU A 250 34.17 -22.58 -16.20
N THR A 251 35.09 -23.49 -16.56
CA THR A 251 35.82 -23.39 -17.84
C THR A 251 34.91 -23.62 -19.04
N GLN A 252 33.82 -24.38 -18.87
CA GLN A 252 32.81 -24.62 -19.90
C GLN A 252 31.65 -23.61 -19.88
N ALA A 253 31.68 -22.58 -19.03
CA ALA A 253 30.57 -21.65 -18.82
C ALA A 253 30.13 -20.88 -20.08
N ALA A 254 31.06 -20.64 -21.02
CA ALA A 254 30.76 -20.01 -22.31
C ALA A 254 30.16 -20.99 -23.32
N SER A 255 30.23 -22.30 -23.07
CA SER A 255 29.72 -23.32 -23.96
C SER A 255 28.20 -23.49 -23.83
N ASP A 256 27.63 -24.18 -24.81
CA ASP A 256 26.24 -24.60 -24.83
C ASP A 256 25.97 -25.86 -24.01
N TYR A 257 27.02 -26.47 -23.45
CA TYR A 257 27.00 -27.74 -22.73
C TYR A 257 27.26 -27.52 -21.23
N GLY A 258 27.21 -28.60 -20.45
CA GLY A 258 27.38 -28.52 -19.00
C GLY A 258 26.16 -27.95 -18.26
N VAL A 259 26.26 -27.84 -16.93
CA VAL A 259 25.13 -27.40 -16.09
C VAL A 259 24.77 -25.94 -16.36
N ILE A 260 25.77 -25.07 -16.45
CA ILE A 260 25.60 -23.63 -16.73
C ILE A 260 24.99 -23.39 -18.12
N GLY A 261 25.49 -24.08 -19.16
CA GLY A 261 24.98 -23.94 -20.52
C GLY A 261 23.52 -24.38 -20.65
N ARG A 262 23.12 -25.47 -19.96
CA ARG A 262 21.72 -25.91 -19.91
C ARG A 262 20.81 -24.91 -19.22
N GLU A 263 21.23 -24.40 -18.05
CA GLU A 263 20.45 -23.38 -17.33
C GLU A 263 20.27 -22.12 -18.19
N ARG A 264 21.36 -21.62 -18.78
CA ARG A 264 21.31 -20.46 -19.68
C ARG A 264 20.30 -20.66 -20.81
N LYS A 265 20.32 -21.81 -21.50
CA LYS A 265 19.36 -22.12 -22.58
C LYS A 265 17.92 -22.18 -22.08
N ALA A 266 17.69 -22.73 -20.89
CA ALA A 266 16.36 -22.78 -20.28
C ALA A 266 15.85 -21.36 -20.00
N LEU A 267 16.66 -20.51 -19.37
CA LEU A 267 16.33 -19.10 -19.09
C LEU A 267 16.11 -18.30 -20.37
N GLU A 268 16.98 -18.45 -21.39
CA GLU A 268 16.81 -17.82 -22.69
C GLU A 268 15.48 -18.19 -23.36
N SER A 269 15.09 -19.47 -23.29
CA SER A 269 13.82 -19.95 -23.85
C SER A 269 12.61 -19.32 -23.17
N ILE A 270 12.65 -19.17 -21.84
CA ILE A 270 11.58 -18.51 -21.07
C ILE A 270 11.47 -17.04 -21.52
N VAL A 271 12.56 -16.28 -21.48
CA VAL A 271 12.56 -14.87 -21.85
C VAL A 271 12.13 -14.66 -23.30
N GLN A 272 12.61 -15.51 -24.22
CA GLN A 272 12.26 -15.43 -25.63
C GLN A 272 10.77 -15.70 -25.87
N SER A 273 10.16 -16.64 -25.16
CA SER A 273 8.73 -16.94 -25.31
C SER A 273 7.85 -15.80 -24.77
N GLU A 274 8.17 -15.23 -23.60
CA GLU A 274 7.45 -14.08 -23.05
C GLU A 274 7.62 -12.83 -23.92
N LEU A 275 8.82 -12.56 -24.45
CA LEU A 275 9.05 -11.44 -25.36
C LEU A 275 8.30 -11.61 -26.68
N ALA A 276 8.37 -12.80 -27.29
CA ALA A 276 7.68 -13.07 -28.54
C ALA A 276 6.16 -12.90 -28.39
N PHE A 277 5.62 -13.24 -27.22
CA PHE A 277 4.23 -12.98 -26.88
C PHE A 277 3.97 -11.48 -26.72
N ALA A 278 4.74 -10.78 -25.90
CA ALA A 278 4.52 -9.35 -25.62
C ALA A 278 4.59 -8.48 -26.88
N LEU A 279 5.45 -8.84 -27.83
CA LEU A 279 5.59 -8.15 -29.11
C LEU A 279 4.40 -8.37 -30.08
N GLN A 280 3.42 -9.21 -29.74
CA GLN A 280 2.19 -9.40 -30.52
C GLN A 280 1.04 -8.47 -30.12
N TYR A 281 1.17 -7.78 -28.97
CA TYR A 281 0.12 -6.97 -28.37
C TYR A 281 0.54 -5.50 -28.25
N PRO A 282 -0.40 -4.55 -28.36
CA PRO A 282 -0.15 -3.16 -27.98
C PRO A 282 0.32 -3.06 -26.53
N GLU A 283 1.23 -2.14 -26.24
CA GLU A 283 1.73 -1.87 -24.88
C GLU A 283 0.58 -1.60 -23.90
N ALA A 284 -0.48 -0.92 -24.34
CA ALA A 284 -1.64 -0.62 -23.50
C ALA A 284 -2.33 -1.90 -22.98
N GLU A 285 -2.41 -2.97 -23.78
CA GLU A 285 -2.99 -4.25 -23.36
C GLU A 285 -2.08 -4.97 -22.34
N LEU A 286 -0.76 -4.95 -22.57
CA LEU A 286 0.21 -5.46 -21.59
C LEU A 286 0.14 -4.70 -20.27
N ARG A 287 -0.01 -3.37 -20.32
CA ARG A 287 -0.19 -2.54 -19.13
C ARG A 287 -1.47 -2.93 -18.40
N THR A 288 -2.59 -3.10 -19.11
CA THR A 288 -3.86 -3.52 -18.49
C THR A 288 -3.73 -4.86 -17.78
N LEU A 289 -3.04 -5.85 -18.36
CA LEU A 289 -2.78 -7.13 -17.71
C LEU A 289 -1.95 -6.97 -16.42
N HIS A 290 -0.90 -6.15 -16.47
CA HIS A 290 -0.08 -5.83 -15.31
C HIS A 290 -0.87 -5.13 -14.19
N THR A 291 -1.60 -4.06 -14.51
CA THR A 291 -2.37 -3.31 -13.49
C THR A 291 -3.51 -4.13 -12.93
N THR A 292 -4.12 -5.02 -13.72
CA THR A 292 -5.16 -5.94 -13.25
C THR A 292 -4.59 -6.93 -12.22
N ALA A 293 -3.39 -7.47 -12.47
CA ALA A 293 -2.72 -8.35 -11.52
C ALA A 293 -2.36 -7.63 -10.20
N TRP A 294 -1.93 -6.37 -10.26
CA TRP A 294 -1.70 -5.57 -9.05
C TRP A 294 -2.98 -5.25 -8.29
N ASN A 295 -4.01 -4.76 -8.99
CA ASN A 295 -5.31 -4.45 -8.38
C ASN A 295 -5.96 -5.68 -7.73
N ARG A 296 -5.67 -6.88 -8.23
CA ARG A 296 -6.07 -8.15 -7.62
C ARG A 296 -5.46 -8.36 -6.23
N LEU A 297 -4.18 -8.02 -6.04
CA LEU A 297 -3.51 -8.09 -4.73
C LEU A 297 -4.13 -7.09 -3.74
N TRP A 298 -4.48 -5.89 -4.22
CA TRP A 298 -5.05 -4.81 -3.40
C TRP A 298 -6.51 -5.00 -2.98
N LEU A 299 -7.17 -6.08 -3.43
CA LEU A 299 -8.45 -6.49 -2.88
C LEU A 299 -8.35 -6.71 -1.37
N SER A 300 -7.23 -7.29 -0.92
CA SER A 300 -6.88 -7.39 0.49
C SER A 300 -6.04 -6.19 0.90
N GLY A 301 -6.29 -5.65 2.08
CA GLY A 301 -5.57 -4.47 2.55
C GLY A 301 -6.06 -3.97 3.89
N ILE A 302 -5.42 -2.91 4.37
CA ILE A 302 -5.82 -2.18 5.58
C ILE A 302 -6.04 -0.71 5.21
N THR A 303 -7.00 -0.07 5.86
CA THR A 303 -7.18 1.39 5.81
C THR A 303 -7.20 1.92 7.23
N LEU A 304 -6.42 2.98 7.45
CA LEU A 304 -6.38 3.75 8.69
C LEU A 304 -6.98 5.13 8.41
N SER A 305 -7.89 5.59 9.26
CA SER A 305 -8.33 7.01 9.24
C SER A 305 -7.14 7.94 9.39
N TYR A 306 -7.02 8.99 8.57
CA TYR A 306 -5.85 9.88 8.60
C TYR A 306 -5.63 10.53 9.97
N SER A 307 -4.38 10.55 10.43
CA SER A 307 -3.97 11.17 11.68
C SER A 307 -3.10 12.39 11.44
N TYR A 308 -3.51 13.51 12.02
CA TYR A 308 -2.73 14.75 12.08
C TYR A 308 -1.75 14.80 13.26
N ALA A 309 -1.77 13.81 14.14
CA ALA A 309 -0.81 13.71 15.23
C ALA A 309 0.62 13.59 14.68
N PRO A 310 1.61 14.27 15.28
CA PRO A 310 2.98 14.24 14.80
C PRO A 310 3.58 12.84 14.89
N ASN A 311 4.44 12.49 13.93
CA ASN A 311 5.18 11.21 13.89
C ASN A 311 4.29 9.95 13.98
N THR A 312 3.05 10.04 13.50
CA THR A 312 2.10 8.92 13.52
C THR A 312 2.00 8.25 12.17
N LEU A 313 1.86 6.92 12.17
CA LEU A 313 1.67 6.10 10.98
C LEU A 313 0.42 6.51 10.19
N ASN A 314 0.54 6.73 8.88
CA ASN A 314 -0.59 7.02 8.00
C ASN A 314 -0.65 6.06 6.81
N GLY A 315 -1.68 6.23 5.97
CA GLY A 315 -1.91 5.39 4.80
C GLY A 315 -0.73 5.36 3.83
N GLU A 316 0.00 6.47 3.70
CA GLU A 316 1.16 6.59 2.81
C GLU A 316 2.26 5.58 3.18
N GLU A 317 2.70 5.54 4.43
CA GLU A 317 3.76 4.63 4.86
C GLU A 317 3.30 3.17 4.82
N VAL A 318 2.04 2.91 5.20
CA VAL A 318 1.45 1.57 5.16
C VAL A 318 1.39 1.03 3.72
N ASN A 319 0.77 1.78 2.80
CA ASN A 319 0.62 1.36 1.41
C ASN A 319 1.97 1.17 0.73
N THR A 320 2.90 2.10 0.94
CA THR A 320 4.26 2.03 0.37
C THR A 320 5.04 0.83 0.90
N THR A 321 4.91 0.53 2.20
CA THR A 321 5.57 -0.63 2.82
C THR A 321 5.00 -1.95 2.30
N LEU A 322 3.67 -2.08 2.27
CA LEU A 322 3.00 -3.26 1.71
C LEU A 322 3.33 -3.45 0.23
N TYR A 323 3.44 -2.35 -0.52
CA TYR A 323 3.88 -2.38 -1.92
C TYR A 323 5.28 -2.98 -2.05
N TYR A 324 6.25 -2.50 -1.26
CA TYR A 324 7.61 -3.05 -1.31
C TYR A 324 7.66 -4.52 -0.93
N LEU A 325 6.90 -4.97 0.07
CA LEU A 325 6.82 -6.39 0.40
C LEU A 325 6.28 -7.21 -0.77
N ALA A 326 5.18 -6.77 -1.38
CA ALA A 326 4.57 -7.46 -2.51
C ALA A 326 5.43 -7.39 -3.79
N SER A 327 6.19 -6.32 -4.02
CA SER A 327 7.06 -6.16 -5.19
C SER A 327 8.31 -7.03 -5.13
N HIS A 328 8.67 -7.53 -3.94
CA HIS A 328 9.83 -8.40 -3.72
C HIS A 328 9.51 -9.90 -3.74
N MET A 329 8.25 -10.23 -3.97
CA MET A 329 7.76 -11.60 -4.03
C MET A 329 7.13 -11.90 -5.39
N PRO A 330 7.45 -13.07 -5.98
CA PRO A 330 6.75 -13.55 -7.16
C PRO A 330 5.25 -13.71 -6.90
N ASP A 331 4.46 -13.61 -7.96
CA ASP A 331 3.07 -14.06 -7.93
C ASP A 331 2.99 -15.51 -8.47
N TYR A 332 2.34 -16.39 -7.72
CA TYR A 332 2.15 -17.80 -8.08
C TYR A 332 0.70 -18.14 -8.45
N TYR A 333 -0.23 -17.18 -8.33
CA TYR A 333 -1.67 -17.45 -8.43
C TYR A 333 -2.34 -16.97 -9.71
N SER A 334 -1.58 -16.39 -10.65
CA SER A 334 -2.02 -16.16 -12.04
C SER A 334 -1.95 -17.43 -12.92
N VAL A 335 -1.83 -18.62 -12.31
CA VAL A 335 -1.72 -19.91 -13.01
C VAL A 335 -3.12 -20.47 -13.30
N SER A 336 -3.38 -20.76 -14.58
CA SER A 336 -4.59 -21.48 -15.04
C SER A 336 -4.65 -22.88 -14.44
N ILE A 337 -5.77 -23.24 -13.79
CA ILE A 337 -6.05 -24.62 -13.39
C ILE A 337 -6.60 -25.39 -14.59
N ASP A 338 -5.75 -25.72 -15.57
CA ASP A 338 -6.15 -26.65 -16.63
C ASP A 338 -6.12 -28.09 -16.05
N GLY A 339 -7.17 -28.46 -15.31
CA GLY A 339 -7.47 -29.83 -14.87
C GLY A 339 -6.48 -30.50 -13.90
N ASN A 340 -5.45 -29.79 -13.45
CA ASN A 340 -4.39 -30.40 -12.66
C ASN A 340 -4.71 -30.40 -11.16
N GLN A 341 -5.47 -31.42 -10.70
CA GLN A 341 -5.79 -31.70 -9.30
C GLN A 341 -4.54 -31.63 -8.40
N THR A 342 -3.33 -31.90 -8.93
CA THR A 342 -2.08 -31.83 -8.16
C THR A 342 -1.72 -30.42 -7.70
N VAL A 343 -1.97 -29.38 -8.50
CA VAL A 343 -1.68 -27.98 -8.13
C VAL A 343 -2.62 -27.53 -7.01
N MET A 344 -3.89 -27.93 -7.11
CA MET A 344 -4.89 -27.68 -6.07
C MET A 344 -4.51 -28.37 -4.77
N ASN A 345 -4.23 -29.67 -4.83
CA ASN A 345 -3.85 -30.44 -3.64
C ASN A 345 -2.60 -29.86 -3.00
N ALA A 346 -1.59 -29.47 -3.80
CA ALA A 346 -0.40 -28.81 -3.28
C ALA A 346 -0.72 -27.48 -2.57
N TYR A 347 -1.64 -26.68 -3.11
CA TYR A 347 -2.09 -25.46 -2.43
C TYR A 347 -2.79 -25.74 -1.09
N LEU A 348 -3.71 -26.72 -1.07
CA LEU A 348 -4.43 -27.10 0.15
C LEU A 348 -3.48 -27.66 1.22
N GLU A 349 -2.50 -28.48 0.83
CA GLU A 349 -1.45 -28.99 1.72
C GLU A 349 -0.59 -27.87 2.32
N ARG A 350 -0.25 -26.84 1.53
CA ARG A 350 0.42 -25.64 2.05
C ARG A 350 -0.47 -24.85 3.01
N ALA A 351 -1.75 -24.70 2.67
CA ALA A 351 -2.70 -23.96 3.50
C ALA A 351 -2.84 -24.53 4.91
N ASN A 352 -2.77 -25.86 5.06
CA ASN A 352 -2.81 -26.52 6.37
C ASN A 352 -1.67 -26.10 7.31
N ARG A 353 -0.52 -25.65 6.77
CA ARG A 353 0.62 -25.19 7.58
C ARG A 353 0.47 -23.76 8.11
N ARG A 354 -0.52 -23.00 7.61
CA ARG A 354 -0.73 -21.58 7.95
C ARG A 354 -1.45 -21.37 9.28
N THR A 355 -2.07 -22.42 9.81
CA THR A 355 -2.91 -22.41 11.02
C THR A 355 -2.14 -22.18 12.33
N THR A 356 -0.84 -21.88 12.25
CA THR A 356 0.02 -21.61 13.42
C THR A 356 0.50 -20.15 13.50
N CYS A 357 0.14 -19.32 12.50
CA CYS A 357 0.44 -17.89 12.47
C CYS A 357 -0.20 -17.19 13.67
N SER A 358 0.65 -16.68 14.56
CA SER A 358 0.27 -16.12 15.85
C SER A 358 1.14 -14.89 16.14
N PRO A 359 0.73 -13.71 15.68
CA PRO A 359 1.46 -12.46 15.86
C PRO A 359 1.53 -12.03 17.34
N PRO A 360 2.72 -11.81 17.92
CA PRO A 360 2.83 -11.54 19.36
C PRO A 360 2.66 -10.07 19.76
N HIS A 361 2.79 -9.12 18.81
CA HIS A 361 2.87 -7.69 19.11
C HIS A 361 2.13 -6.84 18.06
N ASN A 362 1.75 -5.61 18.44
CA ASN A 362 1.03 -4.67 17.58
C ASN A 362 2.03 -3.92 16.69
N LEU A 363 1.99 -4.15 15.37
CA LEU A 363 2.88 -3.44 14.46
C LEU A 363 2.43 -2.02 14.14
N LEU A 364 1.18 -1.64 14.43
CA LEU A 364 0.72 -0.27 14.19
C LEU A 364 1.52 0.77 15.00
N GLU A 365 2.09 0.36 16.13
CA GLU A 365 2.90 1.23 17.02
C GLU A 365 4.41 1.14 16.76
N SER A 366 4.84 0.22 15.89
CA SER A 366 6.26 0.01 15.64
C SER A 366 6.84 1.16 14.81
N THR A 367 7.98 1.72 15.21
CA THR A 367 8.70 2.69 14.38
C THR A 367 9.62 2.05 13.33
N VAL A 368 10.02 0.78 13.49
CA VAL A 368 11.03 0.14 12.63
C VAL A 368 10.43 -0.40 11.32
N HIS A 369 9.19 -0.91 11.39
CA HIS A 369 8.51 -1.58 10.29
C HIS A 369 7.92 -0.62 9.23
N TRP A 370 7.89 0.69 9.50
CA TRP A 370 7.32 1.70 8.60
C TRP A 370 8.35 2.74 8.15
N GLN A 371 9.64 2.37 8.19
CA GLN A 371 10.71 3.28 7.85
C GLN A 371 10.71 3.61 6.35
N PRO A 372 10.94 4.89 5.98
CA PRO A 372 10.97 5.32 4.59
C PRO A 372 12.17 4.71 3.86
N VAL A 373 11.93 4.27 2.62
CA VAL A 373 12.94 3.58 1.81
C VAL A 373 13.62 4.59 0.88
N ARG A 374 14.90 4.89 1.11
CA ARG A 374 15.64 5.88 0.31
C ARG A 374 16.75 5.29 -0.58
N SER A 375 16.96 3.99 -0.50
CA SER A 375 17.97 3.27 -1.30
C SER A 375 17.66 1.77 -1.31
N PHE A 376 18.25 1.03 -2.26
CA PHE A 376 18.14 -0.43 -2.30
C PHE A 376 18.60 -1.10 -0.99
N SER A 377 19.61 -0.55 -0.32
CA SER A 377 20.06 -1.06 0.99
C SER A 377 18.99 -0.87 2.08
N LYS A 378 18.37 0.32 2.17
CA LYS A 378 17.28 0.56 3.13
C LYS A 378 16.05 -0.28 2.82
N MET A 379 15.74 -0.50 1.54
CA MET A 379 14.67 -1.40 1.10
C MET A 379 14.92 -2.83 1.57
N SER A 380 16.11 -3.36 1.28
CA SER A 380 16.52 -4.71 1.70
C SER A 380 16.45 -4.88 3.22
N ASN A 381 16.89 -3.89 4.00
CA ASN A 381 16.79 -3.91 5.46
C ASN A 381 15.33 -3.91 5.95
N LEU A 382 14.46 -3.09 5.35
CA LEU A 382 13.03 -3.06 5.68
C LEU A 382 12.39 -4.43 5.44
N ILE A 383 12.63 -5.01 4.26
CA ILE A 383 12.09 -6.32 3.88
C ILE A 383 12.62 -7.43 4.79
N SER A 384 13.92 -7.43 5.07
CA SER A 384 14.54 -8.38 5.98
C SER A 384 13.95 -8.30 7.39
N THR A 385 13.67 -7.09 7.87
CA THR A 385 13.02 -6.84 9.16
C THR A 385 11.62 -7.46 9.18
N TRP A 386 10.79 -7.11 8.19
CA TRP A 386 9.44 -7.69 8.06
C TRP A 386 9.45 -9.21 7.97
N TYR A 387 10.31 -9.78 7.13
CA TYR A 387 10.37 -11.24 6.97
C TYR A 387 10.81 -11.95 8.24
N SER A 388 11.73 -11.36 9.00
CA SER A 388 12.14 -11.90 10.29
C SER A 388 11.00 -11.84 11.30
N THR A 389 10.28 -10.73 11.37
CA THR A 389 9.10 -10.55 12.21
C THR A 389 7.99 -11.55 11.88
N LEU A 390 7.66 -11.72 10.59
CA LEU A 390 6.65 -12.68 10.14
C LEU A 390 7.03 -14.15 10.44
N ARG A 391 8.33 -14.50 10.35
CA ARG A 391 8.83 -15.83 10.75
C ARG A 391 8.73 -16.05 12.25
N LEU A 392 9.08 -15.05 13.06
CA LEU A 392 8.93 -15.13 14.52
C LEU A 392 7.45 -15.29 14.92
N ALA A 393 6.53 -14.70 14.16
CA ALA A 393 5.09 -14.88 14.30
C ALA A 393 4.57 -16.21 13.74
N ARG A 394 5.42 -17.09 13.18
CA ARG A 394 5.06 -18.36 12.50
C ARG A 394 4.08 -18.18 11.32
N CYS A 395 4.18 -17.06 10.63
CA CYS A 395 3.38 -16.75 9.44
C CYS A 395 4.17 -17.04 8.14
N ASP A 396 5.31 -17.72 8.23
CA ASP A 396 6.21 -18.00 7.12
C ASP A 396 5.68 -19.03 6.12
N ALA A 397 4.72 -19.88 6.53
CA ALA A 397 4.01 -20.77 5.62
C ALA A 397 3.29 -20.02 4.48
N PHE A 398 2.93 -18.75 4.69
CA PHE A 398 2.36 -17.89 3.66
C PHE A 398 3.39 -17.47 2.59
N PHE A 399 4.70 -17.59 2.83
CA PHE A 399 5.72 -17.13 1.88
C PHE A 399 5.70 -17.98 0.61
N GLU A 400 5.29 -19.25 0.73
CA GLU A 400 5.12 -20.19 -0.37
C GLU A 400 3.95 -19.81 -1.30
N ASP A 401 3.12 -18.84 -0.89
CA ASP A 401 2.02 -18.29 -1.66
C ASP A 401 2.40 -16.96 -2.34
N GLY A 402 3.70 -16.64 -2.37
CA GLY A 402 4.20 -15.47 -3.06
C GLY A 402 3.63 -14.18 -2.49
N ALA A 403 3.35 -13.22 -3.35
CA ALA A 403 2.95 -11.89 -2.91
C ALA A 403 1.58 -11.81 -2.23
N HIS A 404 0.59 -12.57 -2.70
CA HIS A 404 -0.72 -12.65 -2.01
C HIS A 404 -0.53 -13.18 -0.59
N GLY A 405 0.29 -14.22 -0.43
CA GLY A 405 0.63 -14.78 0.87
C GLY A 405 1.32 -13.80 1.80
N ILE A 406 2.35 -13.10 1.32
CA ILE A 406 3.04 -12.08 2.13
C ILE A 406 2.10 -10.97 2.56
N LEU A 407 1.20 -10.51 1.68
CA LEU A 407 0.19 -9.52 2.06
C LEU A 407 -0.75 -10.06 3.14
N GLN A 408 -1.22 -11.30 3.02
CA GLN A 408 -2.03 -11.94 4.07
C GLN A 408 -1.28 -12.06 5.39
N ALA A 409 -0.03 -12.53 5.38
CA ALA A 409 0.81 -12.62 6.57
C ALA A 409 1.02 -11.25 7.22
N ALA A 410 1.23 -10.19 6.42
CA ALA A 410 1.34 -8.82 6.91
C ALA A 410 0.02 -8.34 7.53
N LEU A 411 -1.13 -8.55 6.89
CA LEU A 411 -2.44 -8.17 7.43
C LEU A 411 -2.76 -8.91 8.73
N LEU A 412 -2.50 -10.22 8.77
CA LEU A 412 -2.65 -11.01 9.98
C LEU A 412 -1.79 -10.42 11.10
N HIS A 413 -0.53 -10.08 10.84
CA HIS A 413 0.34 -9.50 11.85
C HIS A 413 -0.09 -8.10 12.29
N ILE A 414 -0.48 -7.22 11.37
CA ILE A 414 -0.90 -5.85 11.69
C ILE A 414 -2.16 -5.86 12.55
N GLY A 415 -3.14 -6.72 12.23
CA GLY A 415 -4.37 -6.88 13.00
C GLY A 415 -4.28 -7.85 14.17
N GLN A 416 -3.08 -8.34 14.52
CA GLN A 416 -2.87 -9.40 15.51
C GLN A 416 -3.86 -10.56 15.36
N PHE A 417 -4.10 -11.00 14.13
CA PHE A 417 -4.95 -12.13 13.87
C PHE A 417 -4.20 -13.42 14.18
N HIS A 418 -4.70 -14.19 15.16
CA HIS A 418 -4.16 -15.50 15.47
C HIS A 418 -4.95 -16.56 14.72
N LEU A 419 -4.24 -17.37 13.94
CA LEU A 419 -4.81 -18.54 13.30
C LEU A 419 -4.58 -19.75 14.20
N HIS A 420 -5.61 -20.57 14.33
CA HIS A 420 -5.57 -21.90 14.91
C HIS A 420 -6.18 -22.89 13.92
N GLU A 421 -6.04 -24.20 14.18
CA GLU A 421 -6.61 -25.22 13.29
C GLU A 421 -8.14 -25.11 13.16
N LYS A 422 -8.82 -24.68 14.23
CA LYS A 422 -10.29 -24.75 14.33
C LYS A 422 -10.97 -23.37 14.34
N TYR A 423 -10.25 -22.34 14.72
CA TYR A 423 -10.76 -20.98 14.82
C TYR A 423 -9.67 -19.96 14.46
N ALA A 424 -10.06 -18.71 14.31
CA ALA A 424 -9.16 -17.57 14.25
C ALA A 424 -9.64 -16.51 15.25
N SER A 425 -8.78 -15.58 15.64
CA SER A 425 -9.14 -14.48 16.52
C SER A 425 -8.46 -13.18 16.11
N CYS A 426 -9.03 -12.04 16.49
CA CYS A 426 -8.44 -10.70 16.32
C CYS A 426 -7.95 -10.20 17.69
N GLY A 427 -6.64 -10.16 17.88
CA GLY A 427 -5.97 -9.94 19.17
C GLY A 427 -5.68 -8.48 19.53
N LEU A 428 -6.03 -7.51 18.69
CA LEU A 428 -5.71 -6.09 18.95
C LEU A 428 -6.14 -5.66 20.36
N SER A 429 -5.22 -5.02 21.09
CA SER A 429 -5.52 -4.52 22.44
C SER A 429 -6.55 -3.41 22.39
N ALA A 430 -7.56 -3.50 23.26
CA ALA A 430 -8.64 -2.51 23.38
C ALA A 430 -8.10 -1.10 23.67
N GLU A 431 -7.00 -0.98 24.41
CA GLU A 431 -6.36 0.30 24.77
C GLU A 431 -5.73 1.00 23.55
N THR A 432 -5.42 0.24 22.51
CA THR A 432 -4.74 0.73 21.30
C THR A 432 -5.74 1.19 20.23
N LEU A 433 -7.04 1.13 20.49
CA LEU A 433 -8.09 1.47 19.53
C LEU A 433 -8.44 2.96 19.60
N HIS A 434 -7.58 3.79 19.01
CA HIS A 434 -7.71 5.25 18.97
C HIS A 434 -8.05 5.81 17.57
N ARG A 435 -8.19 4.94 16.55
CA ARG A 435 -8.49 5.30 15.16
C ARG A 435 -9.45 4.31 14.51
N ASP A 436 -10.14 4.77 13.47
CA ASP A 436 -10.89 3.88 12.59
C ASP A 436 -9.91 3.03 11.78
N ILE A 437 -10.15 1.71 11.77
CA ILE A 437 -9.34 0.71 11.09
C ILE A 437 -10.27 -0.20 10.29
N LEU A 438 -9.96 -0.39 9.01
CA LEU A 438 -10.66 -1.33 8.14
C LEU A 438 -9.66 -2.35 7.59
N PHE A 439 -9.81 -3.61 7.98
CA PHE A 439 -9.15 -4.75 7.33
C PHE A 439 -10.08 -5.32 6.26
N ARG A 440 -9.60 -5.31 5.01
CA ARG A 440 -10.29 -5.91 3.88
C ARG A 440 -9.72 -7.29 3.59
N ARG A 441 -10.62 -8.27 3.45
CA ARG A 441 -10.33 -9.62 2.95
C ARG A 441 -9.14 -10.26 3.65
N VAL A 442 -9.25 -10.39 4.97
CA VAL A 442 -8.32 -11.16 5.80
C VAL A 442 -8.69 -12.63 5.70
N GLN A 443 -7.72 -13.46 5.34
CA GLN A 443 -7.91 -14.90 5.23
C GLN A 443 -7.92 -15.55 6.61
N LEU A 444 -8.94 -16.36 6.90
CA LEU A 444 -9.04 -17.12 8.13
C LEU A 444 -8.23 -18.43 8.06
N ASN A 445 -8.45 -19.33 9.01
CA ASN A 445 -7.78 -20.63 9.09
C ASN A 445 -8.10 -21.57 7.90
N GLN A 446 -9.26 -21.39 7.26
CA GLN A 446 -9.64 -22.18 6.08
C GLN A 446 -9.23 -21.48 4.77
N PRO A 447 -8.64 -22.21 3.80
CA PRO A 447 -8.25 -21.64 2.52
C PRO A 447 -9.45 -21.04 1.77
N GLY A 448 -9.30 -19.81 1.28
CA GLY A 448 -10.35 -19.12 0.52
C GLY A 448 -11.46 -18.50 1.35
N VAL A 449 -11.47 -18.67 2.67
CA VAL A 449 -12.45 -18.01 3.56
C VAL A 449 -11.90 -16.65 3.98
N TYR A 450 -12.55 -15.59 3.50
CA TYR A 450 -12.18 -14.21 3.81
C TYR A 450 -13.28 -13.47 4.56
N VAL A 451 -12.86 -12.63 5.49
CA VAL A 451 -13.73 -11.67 6.19
C VAL A 451 -13.17 -10.26 6.07
N ASN A 452 -14.06 -9.28 6.15
CA ASN A 452 -13.69 -7.90 6.45
C ASN A 452 -13.92 -7.66 7.94
N VAL A 453 -13.04 -6.88 8.55
CA VAL A 453 -13.17 -6.47 9.96
C VAL A 453 -12.99 -4.96 10.00
N GLU A 454 -13.96 -4.27 10.56
CA GLU A 454 -13.92 -2.83 10.74
C GLU A 454 -14.06 -2.48 12.22
N ILE A 455 -13.22 -1.55 12.65
CA ILE A 455 -13.21 -0.96 13.97
C ILE A 455 -13.45 0.53 13.75
N ARG A 456 -14.53 1.08 14.31
CA ARG A 456 -14.87 2.49 14.19
C ARG A 456 -15.02 3.14 15.54
N ILE A 457 -14.66 4.41 15.62
CA ILE A 457 -14.87 5.25 16.79
C ILE A 457 -16.02 6.19 16.50
N VAL A 458 -17.16 5.93 17.14
CA VAL A 458 -18.42 6.64 16.93
C VAL A 458 -18.84 7.38 18.20
N PRO A 459 -19.61 8.48 18.09
CA PRO A 459 -20.25 9.10 19.25
C PRO A 459 -21.24 8.12 19.90
N GLY A 460 -21.23 8.01 21.23
CA GLY A 460 -22.15 7.13 21.94
C GLY A 460 -23.60 7.66 21.89
N GLU A 461 -24.55 6.84 21.44
CA GLU A 461 -25.97 7.21 21.27
C GLU A 461 -26.75 7.49 22.60
N LEU A 462 -26.08 7.52 23.75
CA LEU A 462 -26.74 7.47 25.07
C LEU A 462 -26.35 8.56 26.06
N SER A 463 -25.93 9.74 25.60
CA SER A 463 -25.70 10.83 26.55
C SER A 463 -26.07 12.21 26.02
N LEU A 464 -27.35 12.55 26.19
CA LEU A 464 -27.80 13.95 26.30
C LEU A 464 -27.02 14.72 27.39
N SER A 465 -26.30 14.03 28.29
CA SER A 465 -25.47 14.60 29.35
C SER A 465 -23.96 14.65 29.06
N SER A 466 -23.45 14.02 27.99
CA SER A 466 -22.01 13.95 27.69
C SER A 466 -21.76 13.76 26.19
N PRO A 467 -21.84 14.85 25.39
CA PRO A 467 -21.62 14.82 23.94
C PRO A 467 -20.19 14.47 23.50
N HIS A 468 -19.28 14.23 24.45
CA HIS A 468 -17.87 13.88 24.24
C HIS A 468 -17.59 12.38 24.39
N LEU A 469 -18.58 11.56 24.74
CA LEU A 469 -18.36 10.13 24.92
C LEU A 469 -18.23 9.42 23.57
N MET A 470 -17.04 8.90 23.29
CA MET A 470 -16.75 8.10 22.11
C MET A 470 -16.75 6.62 22.48
N VAL A 471 -17.28 5.77 21.60
CA VAL A 471 -17.35 4.32 21.79
C VAL A 471 -16.77 3.60 20.58
N VAL A 472 -16.29 2.37 20.80
CA VAL A 472 -15.78 1.51 19.73
C VAL A 472 -16.92 0.64 19.19
N GLU A 473 -17.12 0.71 17.88
CA GLU A 473 -18.02 -0.16 17.11
C GLU A 473 -17.18 -1.19 16.36
N LEU A 474 -17.45 -2.47 16.59
CA LEU A 474 -16.83 -3.58 15.86
C LEU A 474 -17.83 -4.12 14.84
N SER A 475 -17.38 -4.32 13.60
CA SER A 475 -18.22 -4.94 12.58
C SER A 475 -17.45 -5.91 11.68
N THR A 476 -18.16 -6.91 11.17
CA THR A 476 -17.59 -7.90 10.25
C THR A 476 -18.59 -8.36 9.19
N TRP A 477 -18.10 -8.72 8.01
CA TRP A 477 -18.89 -9.27 6.91
C TRP A 477 -18.03 -10.08 5.95
N ARG A 478 -18.68 -10.96 5.19
CA ARG A 478 -18.03 -11.71 4.11
C ARG A 478 -17.87 -10.86 2.86
N SER A 479 -16.77 -11.10 2.14
CA SER A 479 -16.54 -10.50 0.84
C SER A 479 -17.09 -11.35 -0.29
N ASP A 480 -17.48 -10.70 -1.37
CA ASP A 480 -17.79 -11.39 -2.62
C ASP A 480 -16.52 -11.95 -3.28
N PRO A 481 -16.60 -13.14 -3.91
CA PRO A 481 -15.53 -13.65 -4.75
C PRO A 481 -15.22 -12.64 -5.84
N PRO A 482 -13.96 -12.23 -5.99
CA PRO A 482 -13.55 -11.35 -7.06
C PRO A 482 -13.55 -12.08 -8.41
N PRO A 483 -13.88 -11.39 -9.51
CA PRO A 483 -13.94 -11.97 -10.85
C PRO A 483 -12.59 -12.59 -11.29
N PRO A 484 -12.57 -13.64 -12.13
CA PRO A 484 -11.34 -14.16 -12.72
C PRO A 484 -10.53 -13.09 -13.46
N LEU A 485 -9.19 -13.16 -13.43
CA LEU A 485 -8.32 -12.21 -14.14
C LEU A 485 -8.65 -12.18 -15.65
N SER A 486 -8.97 -13.34 -16.22
CA SER A 486 -9.41 -13.51 -17.61
C SER A 486 -10.66 -12.70 -17.97
N THR A 487 -11.56 -12.46 -17.00
CA THR A 487 -12.79 -11.68 -17.19
C THR A 487 -12.59 -10.18 -16.99
N VAL A 488 -11.64 -9.78 -16.13
CA VAL A 488 -11.34 -8.36 -15.85
C VAL A 488 -10.50 -7.74 -16.96
N ALA A 489 -9.64 -8.53 -17.61
CA ALA A 489 -8.73 -8.02 -18.61
C ALA A 489 -9.39 -7.63 -19.93
N ASN A 490 -10.62 -8.08 -20.26
CA ASN A 490 -11.28 -7.94 -21.58
C ASN A 490 -10.44 -8.36 -22.83
N SER A 491 -9.17 -8.69 -22.65
CA SER A 491 -8.27 -9.25 -23.63
C SER A 491 -8.44 -10.75 -23.62
N LYS A 492 -8.66 -11.36 -24.80
CA LYS A 492 -8.50 -12.80 -25.00
C LYS A 492 -7.19 -13.21 -24.34
N THR A 493 -7.19 -13.92 -23.22
CA THR A 493 -5.97 -14.60 -22.73
C THR A 493 -5.53 -15.57 -23.84
N PRO A 494 -4.43 -15.33 -24.56
CA PRO A 494 -4.19 -16.04 -25.81
C PRO A 494 -3.55 -17.40 -25.56
N ASN A 495 -3.94 -18.36 -26.37
CA ASN A 495 -3.38 -19.70 -26.36
C ASN A 495 -1.91 -19.66 -26.81
N MET A 496 -0.95 -19.98 -25.91
CA MET A 496 0.40 -20.38 -26.31
C MET A 496 0.34 -21.62 -27.21
N LEU A 497 0.69 -21.46 -28.49
CA LEU A 497 0.92 -22.61 -29.38
C LEU A 497 2.24 -23.31 -28.99
N PRO A 498 2.26 -24.65 -28.94
CA PRO A 498 3.46 -25.40 -28.61
C PRO A 498 4.40 -25.41 -29.81
N MET A 499 5.52 -24.70 -29.73
CA MET A 499 6.67 -24.93 -30.60
C MET A 499 7.83 -25.41 -29.74
N LEU A 500 8.28 -26.63 -30.07
CA LEU A 500 9.41 -27.40 -29.55
C LEU A 500 9.19 -28.20 -28.24
N SER A 501 8.73 -29.42 -28.44
CA SER A 501 8.88 -30.57 -27.55
C SER A 501 10.33 -31.08 -27.53
N GLN A 502 10.98 -31.11 -26.35
CA GLN A 502 11.74 -32.26 -25.83
C GLN A 502 12.20 -31.99 -24.37
N PRO A 503 12.38 -33.04 -23.54
CA PRO A 503 12.10 -32.97 -22.11
C PRO A 503 13.34 -32.62 -21.28
N LEU A 504 13.22 -31.63 -20.39
CA LEU A 504 13.96 -31.58 -19.14
C LEU A 504 12.98 -31.27 -18.01
N ASP A 505 12.87 -32.23 -17.10
CA ASP A 505 12.23 -32.23 -15.79
C ASP A 505 10.91 -31.45 -15.62
N ALA A 506 9.81 -32.19 -15.76
CA ALA A 506 8.44 -31.78 -15.53
C ALA A 506 8.09 -31.44 -14.05
N ALA A 507 9.07 -31.22 -13.19
CA ALA A 507 8.87 -31.02 -11.75
C ALA A 507 9.01 -29.56 -11.28
N LEU A 508 9.50 -28.62 -12.11
CA LEU A 508 9.85 -27.28 -11.61
C LEU A 508 9.09 -26.10 -12.21
N ILE A 509 8.49 -26.22 -13.40
CA ILE A 509 7.59 -25.18 -13.95
C ILE A 509 6.59 -25.89 -14.85
N ALA A 510 5.31 -25.96 -14.46
CA ALA A 510 4.28 -26.43 -15.39
C ALA A 510 4.18 -25.42 -16.55
N PRO A 511 4.44 -25.80 -17.80
CA PRO A 511 4.14 -24.94 -18.92
C PRO A 511 2.62 -24.74 -18.94
N ILE A 512 2.19 -23.48 -18.90
CA ILE A 512 0.78 -23.10 -19.04
C ILE A 512 0.35 -23.53 -20.46
N ARG A 513 -0.17 -24.75 -20.61
CA ARG A 513 -0.70 -25.25 -21.87
C ARG A 513 -2.15 -24.80 -21.99
N PRO A 514 -2.54 -24.15 -23.10
CA PRO A 514 -3.93 -23.94 -23.41
C PRO A 514 -4.46 -25.15 -24.21
N SER A 515 -5.39 -25.89 -23.65
CA SER A 515 -6.30 -26.75 -24.43
C SER A 515 -7.72 -26.21 -24.35
N ALA A 516 -8.36 -26.08 -25.51
CA ALA A 516 -9.79 -25.77 -25.59
C ALA A 516 -10.58 -27.02 -25.20
N ASP A 517 -11.59 -26.85 -24.35
CA ASP A 517 -12.66 -27.84 -24.21
C ASP A 517 -13.94 -27.28 -24.87
N ILE A 518 -14.70 -28.20 -25.45
CA ILE A 518 -15.77 -28.00 -26.45
C ILE A 518 -17.04 -27.38 -25.83
N GLN A 519 -17.05 -27.06 -24.53
CA GLN A 519 -18.27 -26.72 -23.78
C GLN A 519 -18.29 -25.36 -23.05
N GLY A 520 -17.37 -24.44 -23.33
CA GLY A 520 -17.57 -23.02 -22.99
C GLY A 520 -17.66 -22.66 -21.50
N ASN A 521 -17.10 -23.47 -20.59
CA ASN A 521 -17.08 -23.15 -19.15
C ASN A 521 -15.83 -22.32 -18.78
N GLN A 522 -16.02 -21.26 -17.97
CA GLN A 522 -15.03 -20.21 -17.70
C GLN A 522 -13.77 -20.74 -16.96
N ARG A 523 -12.57 -20.45 -17.50
CA ARG A 523 -11.29 -20.65 -16.81
C ARG A 523 -11.21 -19.69 -15.62
N SER A 524 -11.27 -20.22 -14.40
CA SER A 524 -11.03 -19.48 -13.16
C SER A 524 -9.59 -19.70 -12.68
N ASP A 525 -8.92 -18.61 -12.29
CA ASP A 525 -7.58 -18.70 -11.70
C ASP A 525 -7.65 -19.38 -10.33
N LEU A 526 -6.55 -20.00 -9.89
CA LEU A 526 -6.50 -20.86 -8.71
C LEU A 526 -7.15 -20.25 -7.46
N LEU A 527 -6.82 -18.99 -7.14
CA LEU A 527 -7.34 -18.32 -5.96
C LEU A 527 -8.85 -18.05 -6.06
N VAL A 528 -9.34 -17.71 -7.26
CA VAL A 528 -10.76 -17.44 -7.51
C VAL A 528 -11.58 -18.70 -7.30
N TRP A 529 -11.09 -19.82 -7.84
CA TRP A 529 -11.74 -21.11 -7.69
C TRP A 529 -11.82 -21.52 -6.21
N VAL A 530 -10.70 -21.42 -5.48
CA VAL A 530 -10.64 -21.79 -4.06
C VAL A 530 -11.63 -20.97 -3.25
N GLU A 531 -11.70 -19.66 -3.50
CA GLU A 531 -12.63 -18.78 -2.83
C GLU A 531 -14.09 -19.07 -3.18
N HIS A 532 -14.37 -19.41 -4.44
CA HIS A 532 -15.71 -19.78 -4.88
C HIS A 532 -16.20 -21.04 -4.14
N GLU A 533 -15.36 -22.08 -4.03
CA GLU A 533 -15.71 -23.28 -3.24
C GLU A 533 -15.87 -22.95 -1.75
N ALA A 534 -15.05 -22.05 -1.21
CA ALA A 534 -15.11 -21.59 0.17
C ALA A 534 -16.34 -20.71 0.50
N GLN A 535 -17.15 -20.31 -0.48
CA GLN A 535 -18.42 -19.60 -0.21
C GLN A 535 -19.43 -20.48 0.53
N ARG A 536 -19.37 -21.81 0.38
CA ARG A 536 -20.27 -22.74 1.08
C ARG A 536 -19.86 -22.99 2.54
N ILE A 537 -18.65 -22.60 2.93
CA ILE A 537 -18.15 -22.77 4.30
C ILE A 537 -18.80 -21.68 5.17
N PRO A 538 -19.56 -22.03 6.22
CA PRO A 538 -20.15 -21.05 7.12
C PRO A 538 -19.06 -20.35 7.93
N VAL A 539 -19.30 -19.11 8.33
CA VAL A 539 -18.40 -18.35 9.21
C VAL A 539 -19.23 -17.83 10.37
N PHE A 540 -18.81 -18.14 11.59
CA PHE A 540 -19.44 -17.67 12.83
C PHE A 540 -18.49 -16.72 13.55
N VAL A 541 -19.06 -15.74 14.26
CA VAL A 541 -18.31 -14.78 15.08
C VAL A 541 -18.92 -14.67 16.48
N CYS A 542 -18.06 -14.52 17.49
CA CYS A 542 -18.45 -14.10 18.84
C CYS A 542 -17.46 -13.08 19.42
N PRO A 543 -17.90 -12.18 20.31
CA PRO A 543 -17.04 -11.22 20.98
C PRO A 543 -16.15 -11.92 22.03
N ALA A 544 -15.30 -11.15 22.71
CA ALA A 544 -14.46 -11.64 23.80
C ALA A 544 -15.23 -12.52 24.81
N GLY A 545 -14.64 -13.66 25.19
CA GLY A 545 -15.22 -14.62 26.14
C GLY A 545 -16.36 -15.49 25.61
N CYS A 546 -16.94 -15.18 24.44
CA CYS A 546 -18.02 -15.93 23.77
C CYS A 546 -19.10 -16.47 24.73
N GLN A 547 -19.70 -15.57 25.52
CA GLN A 547 -20.76 -15.94 26.47
C GLN A 547 -22.08 -16.29 25.77
N ASP A 548 -22.38 -15.56 24.70
CA ASP A 548 -23.58 -15.77 23.88
C ASP A 548 -23.29 -16.68 22.68
N MET A 549 -24.37 -17.25 22.13
CA MET A 549 -24.30 -18.10 20.94
C MET A 549 -23.70 -17.32 19.75
N PRO A 550 -22.63 -17.83 19.11
CA PRO A 550 -22.01 -17.16 17.98
C PRO A 550 -22.96 -16.95 16.80
N VAL A 551 -22.80 -15.81 16.12
CA VAL A 551 -23.67 -15.37 15.03
C VAL A 551 -23.01 -15.64 13.69
N GLU A 552 -23.79 -16.10 12.71
CA GLU A 552 -23.28 -16.34 11.35
C GLU A 552 -22.98 -15.01 10.63
N VAL A 553 -21.76 -14.89 10.09
CA VAL A 553 -21.29 -13.76 9.31
C VAL A 553 -21.76 -13.91 7.86
N LYS A 554 -22.65 -13.00 7.45
CA LYS A 554 -23.18 -12.91 6.09
C LYS A 554 -22.44 -11.85 5.26
N LYS A 555 -22.90 -11.61 4.03
CA LYS A 555 -22.40 -10.51 3.18
C LYS A 555 -22.82 -9.12 3.70
N THR A 556 -23.89 -9.07 4.48
CA THR A 556 -24.34 -7.85 5.17
C THR A 556 -23.48 -7.59 6.39
N ARG A 557 -23.16 -6.32 6.65
CA ARG A 557 -22.43 -5.88 7.84
C ARG A 557 -23.13 -6.35 9.12
N LEU A 558 -22.41 -7.11 9.94
CA LEU A 558 -22.83 -7.58 11.25
C LEU A 558 -22.07 -6.78 12.32
N MET A 559 -22.79 -6.15 13.25
CA MET A 559 -22.20 -5.52 14.42
C MET A 559 -21.89 -6.56 15.49
N VAL A 560 -20.71 -6.45 16.10
CA VAL A 560 -20.24 -7.32 17.17
C VAL A 560 -20.11 -6.47 18.44
N PRO A 561 -20.68 -6.90 19.59
CA PRO A 561 -20.52 -6.16 20.84
C PRO A 561 -19.04 -5.99 21.23
N PHE A 562 -18.66 -4.78 21.62
CA PHE A 562 -17.30 -4.50 22.12
C PHE A 562 -17.18 -4.89 23.59
N LEU A 563 -16.74 -6.13 23.82
CA LEU A 563 -16.53 -6.71 25.15
C LEU A 563 -15.05 -7.03 25.35
N ILE A 564 -14.61 -7.07 26.61
CA ILE A 564 -13.27 -7.51 27.02
C ILE A 564 -13.34 -8.45 28.23
N THR A 565 -12.34 -9.31 28.37
CA THR A 565 -12.19 -10.27 29.48
C THR A 565 -11.12 -9.82 30.47
N ILE A 566 -11.18 -10.29 31.72
CA ILE A 566 -10.11 -10.14 32.72
C ILE A 566 -9.51 -11.52 33.08
N PRO A 567 -8.23 -11.82 32.79
CA PRO A 567 -7.28 -11.01 32.00
C PRO A 567 -7.72 -10.91 30.52
N PHE A 568 -7.14 -9.95 29.80
CA PHE A 568 -7.45 -9.70 28.39
C PHE A 568 -7.17 -10.93 27.52
N SER A 569 -8.12 -11.27 26.66
CA SER A 569 -8.00 -12.34 25.67
C SER A 569 -7.82 -11.77 24.27
N VAL A 570 -8.91 -11.55 23.54
CA VAL A 570 -8.97 -11.03 22.16
C VAL A 570 -10.27 -10.25 21.95
N LEU A 571 -10.38 -9.47 20.88
CA LEU A 571 -11.59 -8.69 20.58
C LEU A 571 -12.75 -9.56 20.06
N MET A 572 -12.43 -10.51 19.19
CA MET A 572 -13.43 -11.34 18.51
C MET A 572 -12.81 -12.67 18.06
N TYR A 573 -13.63 -13.71 18.03
CA TYR A 573 -13.30 -15.05 17.55
C TYR A 573 -14.10 -15.36 16.28
N PHE A 574 -13.48 -16.09 15.35
CA PHE A 574 -14.07 -16.56 14.12
C PHE A 574 -13.96 -18.08 14.01
N GLY A 575 -15.03 -18.75 13.60
CA GLY A 575 -15.07 -20.21 13.42
C GLY A 575 -15.72 -20.60 12.11
N THR A 576 -15.24 -21.68 11.48
CA THR A 576 -15.68 -22.13 10.15
C THR A 576 -16.46 -23.45 10.15
N GLN A 577 -16.79 -23.99 11.32
CA GLN A 577 -17.46 -25.29 11.47
C GLN A 577 -18.89 -25.10 11.95
N ASP A 578 -19.06 -24.89 13.25
CA ASP A 578 -20.35 -24.62 13.87
C ASP A 578 -20.20 -23.64 15.04
N ALA A 579 -21.31 -22.98 15.38
CA ALA A 579 -21.35 -21.96 16.42
C ALA A 579 -21.04 -22.51 17.82
N ARG A 580 -21.45 -23.74 18.16
CA ARG A 580 -21.22 -24.29 19.51
C ARG A 580 -19.73 -24.59 19.72
N THR A 581 -19.09 -25.19 18.71
CA THR A 581 -17.65 -25.45 18.73
C THR A 581 -16.83 -24.16 18.88
N LEU A 582 -17.21 -23.08 18.19
CA LEU A 582 -16.54 -21.78 18.36
C LEU A 582 -16.71 -21.23 19.79
N MET A 583 -17.92 -21.34 20.33
CA MET A 583 -18.24 -20.92 21.71
C MET A 583 -17.38 -21.67 22.73
N GLU A 584 -17.28 -23.00 22.60
CA GLU A 584 -16.43 -23.84 23.45
C GLU A 584 -14.97 -23.38 23.40
N TYR A 585 -14.42 -23.12 22.21
CA TYR A 585 -13.04 -22.61 22.08
C TYR A 585 -12.83 -21.23 22.71
N GLY A 586 -13.77 -20.30 22.54
CA GLY A 586 -13.70 -18.98 23.16
C GLY A 586 -13.74 -19.04 24.69
N GLN A 587 -14.45 -20.03 25.25
CA GLN A 587 -14.57 -20.25 26.69
C GLN A 587 -13.44 -21.08 27.30
N LEU A 588 -12.57 -21.70 26.49
CA LEU A 588 -11.36 -22.39 27.00
C LEU A 588 -10.39 -21.42 27.67
N PHE A 589 -10.40 -20.14 27.27
CA PHE A 589 -9.54 -19.13 27.86
C PHE A 589 -10.08 -18.78 29.26
N LYS A 590 -9.26 -18.98 30.29
CA LYS A 590 -9.67 -18.70 31.66
C LYS A 590 -9.76 -17.20 31.89
N TYR A 591 -10.98 -16.69 32.02
CA TYR A 591 -11.27 -15.34 32.46
C TYR A 591 -12.11 -15.35 33.74
N THR A 592 -12.03 -14.27 34.49
CA THR A 592 -12.77 -14.05 35.75
C THR A 592 -14.06 -13.29 35.52
N ASP A 593 -14.05 -12.34 34.57
CA ASP A 593 -15.19 -11.49 34.27
C ASP A 593 -15.16 -11.02 32.80
N VAL A 594 -16.32 -10.59 32.30
CA VAL A 594 -16.52 -9.99 30.97
C VAL A 594 -17.29 -8.70 31.13
N HIS A 595 -16.76 -7.60 30.60
CA HIS A 595 -17.41 -6.30 30.67
C HIS A 595 -17.29 -5.56 29.33
N PRO A 596 -18.11 -4.49 29.12
CA PRO A 596 -17.93 -3.61 27.98
C PRO A 596 -16.50 -3.08 27.91
N GLY A 597 -15.97 -2.96 26.69
CA GLY A 597 -14.64 -2.42 26.47
C GLY A 597 -14.51 -0.96 26.91
N PRO A 598 -13.28 -0.49 27.17
CA PRO A 598 -13.04 0.87 27.65
C PRO A 598 -13.41 1.89 26.57
N ASN A 599 -13.93 3.04 27.00
CA ASN A 599 -14.10 4.16 26.08
C ASN A 599 -12.73 4.69 25.66
N PRO A 600 -12.49 4.99 24.36
CA PRO A 600 -11.23 5.56 23.93
C PRO A 600 -11.01 6.96 24.54
N ASP A 601 -9.75 7.32 24.76
CA ASP A 601 -9.36 8.62 25.31
C ASP A 601 -9.71 9.76 24.34
N HIS A 602 -10.55 10.68 24.80
CA HIS A 602 -11.01 11.83 24.02
C HIS A 602 -9.86 12.74 23.56
N ASP A 603 -8.86 12.96 24.41
CA ASP A 603 -7.73 13.86 24.10
C ASP A 603 -6.84 13.23 23.02
N LEU A 604 -6.66 11.91 23.08
CA LEU A 604 -5.92 11.16 22.07
C LEU A 604 -6.66 11.13 20.73
N ILE A 605 -7.97 10.87 20.73
CA ILE A 605 -8.80 10.94 19.51
C ILE A 605 -8.71 12.35 18.90
N THR A 606 -8.82 13.38 19.73
CA THR A 606 -8.75 14.78 19.33
C THR A 606 -7.39 15.12 18.72
N LEU A 607 -6.31 14.61 19.32
CA LEU A 607 -4.96 14.72 18.78
C LEU A 607 -4.84 14.07 17.40
N HIS A 608 -5.40 12.86 17.20
CA HIS A 608 -5.38 12.21 15.89
C HIS A 608 -6.23 12.95 14.85
N ARG A 609 -7.41 13.44 15.22
CA ARG A 609 -8.34 14.12 14.30
C ARG A 609 -7.92 15.55 13.93
N HIS A 610 -7.25 16.26 14.83
CA HIS A 610 -6.97 17.69 14.67
C HIS A 610 -5.50 18.09 14.85
N GLY A 611 -4.63 17.17 15.24
CA GLY A 611 -3.18 17.42 15.40
C GLY A 611 -2.80 18.11 16.70
N HIS A 612 -3.75 18.35 17.59
CA HIS A 612 -3.54 18.94 18.91
C HIS A 612 -4.64 18.48 19.88
N ALA A 613 -4.32 18.37 21.18
CA ALA A 613 -5.24 17.85 22.19
C ALA A 613 -6.45 18.77 22.47
N PHE A 614 -6.37 20.06 22.13
CA PHE A 614 -7.39 21.07 22.51
C PHE A 614 -8.57 21.23 21.55
N GLY A 615 -8.70 20.40 20.51
CA GLY A 615 -9.93 20.36 19.69
C GLY A 615 -10.27 21.67 18.97
N GLY A 616 -9.60 21.93 17.85
CA GLY A 616 -10.20 22.58 16.69
C GLY A 616 -10.30 24.11 16.64
N LEU A 617 -9.81 24.88 17.63
CA LEU A 617 -9.77 26.36 17.51
C LEU A 617 -8.32 26.88 17.45
N PRO A 618 -7.94 27.66 16.41
CA PRO A 618 -6.58 28.16 16.22
C PRO A 618 -6.07 28.92 17.45
N TRP A 619 -4.76 28.88 17.72
CA TRP A 619 -4.15 29.66 18.81
C TRP A 619 -4.51 31.16 18.75
N LEU A 620 -4.71 31.71 17.54
CA LEU A 620 -5.18 33.08 17.31
C LEU A 620 -6.57 33.37 17.89
N PHE A 621 -7.48 32.38 17.91
CA PHE A 621 -8.79 32.52 18.55
C PHE A 621 -8.64 32.76 20.05
N TRP A 622 -7.77 31.98 20.71
CA TRP A 622 -7.51 32.11 22.14
C TRP A 622 -6.82 33.42 22.50
N ILE A 623 -5.90 33.89 21.65
CA ILE A 623 -5.30 35.23 21.80
C ILE A 623 -6.34 36.32 21.61
N SER A 624 -7.20 36.22 20.60
CA SER A 624 -8.29 37.16 20.37
C SER A 624 -9.26 37.21 21.54
N LEU A 625 -9.62 36.05 22.10
CA LEU A 625 -10.48 35.94 23.27
C LEU A 625 -9.82 36.54 24.51
N GLY A 626 -8.54 36.24 24.75
CA GLY A 626 -7.78 36.81 25.85
C GLY A 626 -7.64 38.34 25.76
N LEU A 627 -7.39 38.86 24.56
CA LEU A 627 -7.33 40.31 24.30
C LEU A 627 -8.69 40.97 24.55
N LEU A 628 -9.78 40.36 24.08
CA LEU A 628 -11.14 40.86 24.29
C LEU A 628 -11.49 40.91 25.79
N ILE A 629 -11.20 39.85 26.52
CA ILE A 629 -11.41 39.79 27.98
C ILE A 629 -10.60 40.88 28.68
N THR A 630 -9.33 41.06 28.30
CA THR A 630 -8.46 42.09 28.89
C THR A 630 -8.99 43.50 28.61
N LEU A 631 -9.39 43.80 27.37
CA LEU A 631 -9.99 45.08 27.00
C LEU A 631 -11.29 45.35 27.75
N PHE A 632 -12.14 44.34 27.90
CA PHE A 632 -13.36 44.44 28.69
C PHE A 632 -13.06 44.82 30.15
N HIS A 633 -12.10 44.14 30.79
CA HIS A 633 -11.73 44.43 32.17
C HIS A 633 -11.07 45.81 32.32
N LEU A 634 -10.25 46.24 31.37
CA LEU A 634 -9.71 47.61 31.36
C LEU A 634 -10.80 48.67 31.23
N PHE A 635 -11.80 48.42 30.38
CA PHE A 635 -12.95 49.32 30.24
C PHE A 635 -13.81 49.36 31.51
N PHE A 636 -14.04 48.20 32.12
CA PHE A 636 -14.75 48.08 33.40
C PHE A 636 -14.01 48.80 34.53
N CYS A 637 -12.70 48.60 34.65
CA CYS A 637 -11.84 49.32 35.60
C CYS A 637 -11.85 50.83 35.33
N LYS A 638 -11.85 51.26 34.07
CA LYS A 638 -11.96 52.67 33.70
C LYS A 638 -13.29 53.29 34.12
N ILE A 639 -14.41 52.56 33.99
CA ILE A 639 -15.72 53.03 34.47
C ILE A 639 -15.70 53.18 36.00
N ILE A 640 -15.20 52.17 36.72
CA ILE A 640 -15.10 52.22 38.19
C ILE A 640 -14.18 53.36 38.64
N TYR A 641 -13.02 53.51 38.01
CA TYR A 641 -12.08 54.58 38.30
C TYR A 641 -12.69 55.96 38.04
N ASN A 642 -13.37 56.15 36.91
CA ASN A 642 -14.02 57.41 36.60
C ASN A 642 -15.15 57.74 37.59
N GLU A 643 -15.91 56.77 38.07
CA GLU A 643 -16.96 57.04 39.07
C GLU A 643 -16.37 57.35 40.46
N LEU A 644 -15.30 56.64 40.87
CA LEU A 644 -14.56 56.93 42.12
C LEU A 644 -13.83 58.27 42.11
N VAL A 645 -13.29 58.68 40.96
CA VAL A 645 -12.59 59.97 40.83
C VAL A 645 -13.57 61.12 40.65
N ARG A 646 -14.73 60.88 40.04
CA ARG A 646 -15.80 61.90 39.93
C ARG A 646 -16.37 62.26 41.30
N ASP A 647 -16.53 61.28 42.20
CA ASP A 647 -16.89 61.52 43.61
C ASP A 647 -15.83 62.35 44.36
N HIS A 648 -14.56 62.26 43.99
CA HIS A 648 -13.50 63.08 44.60
C HIS A 648 -13.40 64.52 44.07
N SER A 649 -14.15 64.87 43.02
CA SER A 649 -14.09 66.18 42.36
C SER A 649 -15.28 67.11 42.66
N ASP A 650 -16.31 66.64 43.38
CA ASP A 650 -17.53 67.42 43.68
C ASP A 650 -17.77 67.65 45.20
N ASP A 651 -16.75 67.45 46.04
CA ASP A 651 -16.80 67.78 47.47
C ASP A 651 -16.13 69.13 47.78
N THR A 652 -16.77 70.21 47.30
CA THR A 652 -16.67 71.53 47.95
C THR A 652 -18.06 72.17 48.14
N GLU A 653 -19.01 71.42 48.72
CA GLU A 653 -20.16 72.04 49.38
C GLU A 653 -20.56 71.30 50.67
N ASN A 654 -20.78 72.09 51.73
CA ASN A 654 -20.93 71.66 53.12
C ASN A 654 -22.08 70.65 53.36
N PRO A 655 -21.87 69.63 54.23
CA PRO A 655 -22.79 68.51 54.44
C PRO A 655 -23.94 68.79 55.44
N SER A 656 -24.63 69.93 55.34
CA SER A 656 -25.70 70.31 56.29
C SER A 656 -27.09 70.50 55.69
N THR A 657 -27.29 70.27 54.39
CA THR A 657 -28.56 70.64 53.71
C THR A 657 -29.33 69.44 53.12
N TYR A 658 -28.72 68.26 52.99
CA TYR A 658 -29.41 67.07 52.47
C TYR A 658 -30.29 66.33 53.51
N ALA A 659 -29.97 66.46 54.80
CA ALA A 659 -30.71 65.79 55.87
C ALA A 659 -32.06 66.46 56.19
N SER A 660 -32.27 67.72 55.80
CA SER A 660 -33.52 68.47 56.05
C SER A 660 -34.59 68.23 54.96
N HIS A 661 -34.21 67.92 53.72
CA HIS A 661 -35.17 67.65 52.64
C HIS A 661 -35.80 66.24 52.69
N LEU A 662 -35.18 65.29 53.40
CA LEU A 662 -35.71 63.93 53.63
C LEU A 662 -36.79 63.85 54.72
N ARG A 663 -37.02 64.94 55.47
CA ARG A 663 -38.08 65.03 56.49
C ARG A 663 -39.26 65.93 56.08
N SER A 664 -39.36 66.29 54.80
CA SER A 664 -40.53 67.03 54.31
C SER A 664 -41.77 66.12 54.32
N PRO A 665 -42.96 66.63 54.69
CA PRO A 665 -44.21 65.84 54.71
C PRO A 665 -44.55 65.19 53.36
N GLN A 666 -44.07 65.77 52.25
CA GLN A 666 -44.25 65.26 50.89
C GLN A 666 -43.45 63.97 50.62
N ALA A 667 -42.27 63.80 51.23
CA ALA A 667 -41.45 62.58 51.09
C ALA A 667 -42.05 61.37 51.83
N LEU A 668 -42.79 61.61 52.92
CA LEU A 668 -43.52 60.56 53.64
C LEU A 668 -44.74 60.06 52.86
N ALA A 669 -45.46 60.97 52.16
CA ALA A 669 -46.58 60.60 51.29
C ALA A 669 -46.13 59.78 50.06
N ALA A 670 -44.99 60.14 49.45
CA ALA A 670 -44.42 59.39 48.33
C ALA A 670 -43.99 57.96 48.73
N ARG A 671 -43.43 57.79 49.94
CA ARG A 671 -43.06 56.45 50.46
C ARG A 671 -44.28 55.57 50.74
N ALA A 672 -45.38 56.14 51.22
CA ALA A 672 -46.63 55.40 51.43
C ALA A 672 -47.25 54.92 50.10
N TYR A 673 -47.22 55.78 49.06
CA TYR A 673 -47.70 55.45 47.72
C TYR A 673 -46.87 54.32 47.06
N ILE A 674 -45.54 54.39 47.15
CA ILE A 674 -44.64 53.38 46.58
C ILE A 674 -44.78 52.03 47.32
N LYS A 675 -44.95 52.03 48.65
CA LYS A 675 -45.21 50.79 49.41
C LYS A 675 -46.55 50.15 49.03
N ALA A 676 -47.58 50.95 48.76
CA ALA A 676 -48.88 50.45 48.29
C ALA A 676 -48.78 49.83 46.88
N GLN A 677 -47.98 50.42 45.99
CA GLN A 677 -47.76 49.94 44.62
C GLN A 677 -46.94 48.63 44.56
N VAL A 678 -45.99 48.45 45.49
CA VAL A 678 -45.21 47.20 45.59
C VAL A 678 -46.04 46.07 46.23
N ALA A 679 -46.97 46.40 47.13
CA ALA A 679 -47.90 45.42 47.71
C ALA A 679 -48.97 44.94 46.70
N SER A 680 -49.40 45.78 45.76
CA SER A 680 -50.36 45.38 44.71
C SER A 680 -49.72 44.51 43.62
N ARG A 681 -48.46 44.79 43.22
CA ARG A 681 -47.70 43.95 42.27
C ARG A 681 -47.40 42.54 42.79
N ARG A 682 -47.22 42.35 44.11
CA ARG A 682 -47.04 41.01 44.70
C ARG A 682 -48.31 40.16 44.77
N ARG A 683 -49.52 40.76 44.69
CA ARG A 683 -50.79 40.01 44.54
C ARG A 683 -51.07 39.60 43.09
N SER A 684 -50.63 40.39 42.11
CA SER A 684 -50.86 40.12 40.68
C SER A 684 -50.01 38.99 40.09
N ASN A 685 -48.93 38.58 40.75
CA ASN A 685 -48.02 37.52 40.27
C ASN A 685 -48.29 36.13 40.89
N ARG A 686 -49.43 35.97 41.59
CA ARG A 686 -49.82 34.71 42.26
C ARG A 686 -51.07 34.05 41.64
N ASP A 687 -51.63 34.59 40.56
CA ASP A 687 -52.92 34.19 39.96
C ASP A 687 -52.83 33.71 38.49
N TRP A 688 -51.66 33.28 38.01
CA TRP A 688 -51.54 32.64 36.68
C TRP A 688 -50.90 31.24 36.71
N ASP A 689 -50.83 30.62 37.88
CA ASP A 689 -50.67 29.16 38.04
C ASP A 689 -52.06 28.50 38.19
N THR A 690 -52.82 28.41 37.09
CA THR A 690 -53.88 27.39 36.88
C THR A 690 -54.15 27.21 35.38
N MET A 691 -53.49 26.19 34.81
CA MET A 691 -53.87 25.22 33.74
C MET A 691 -55.08 25.47 32.80
N PRO A 692 -55.08 24.91 31.57
CA PRO A 692 -54.54 23.59 31.19
C PRO A 692 -53.16 23.56 30.53
#